data_AF-A0A1F9NBZ0-F1
#
_entry.id   AF-A0A1F9NBZ0-F1
#
_cell.length_a   1.000
_cell.length_b   1.000
_cell.length_c   1.000
_cell.angle_alpha   90.00
_cell.angle_beta   90.00
_cell.angle_gamma   90.00
#
_symmetry.space_group_name_H-M   'P 1'
#
loop_
_entity.id
_entity.type
_entity.pdbx_description
1 polymer ?
#
loop_
_entity_poly.entity_id
_entity_poly.type
_entity_poly.pdbx_seq_one_letter_code
_entity_poly.pdbx_strand_id
1 'polypeptide(L)'
;MSHEISEAIVGLPENARRPLVVGESYVPVVSDETNIQEVTLRSVALGLLFCAIFSMAAAYLALKVGQGIEAAIPIAILSIGLSAMLRRKSSLLENVIIQSIGANSSHVVSGAVFTIPALYMLAADQTMGVSEPTVLQVITVSFLGGCLGILFLIPLRYHFMIELHGKLPWPEATATTEILLSGEQVGNQAKILALAAGLGALYDGLVTSFHLMAETIHFKAVKLGDLLSTQFMTLRVLNNAAIVGIGYIVGLRYAAIICAGSFLSFFVLVPMIHAVGEHINYAVPPGGIPIAEMDPGMVFRYYVRIIGVGAIAGAGILGIISSLPSMIRSIGANIAGLKSQDQRSKTEIPRVDRSLSGKTTLVGLVIFAVLAFIFFSYGIGVADAGLYAFVSTVLVLAIAFLFAPVAARAIAIVGTNPVSGMTMLTLIITGVVMLKLGLTGGPGMFVTMMVGGVVCTALAASGALASDLKVGHWIGATPSRQLGLKFLGTFVAAMFCGVAMWVMADQGFGTTAIPAPQASAMKEILVGIFGTTEAPLQWYLFGLGVLLSLILRMTGVPPLAFALGMYLPMELNTPVLLGGILSWLVGRRKETDSDATVKARSDKGVLVASGLMAGGAIIGVVDAIINAIIKASTGGSLAPKSIVYVLPDHVLEGAGGEVLAIVGLLALCTFIVVFSRRTRARA
;
A
#
# COMPACT_ATOMS: atom_id res chain seq x y z
N MET A 1 47.52 5.92 9.59
CA MET A 1 47.00 5.48 10.91
C MET A 1 45.65 4.82 10.67
N SER A 2 45.63 3.50 10.79
CA SER A 2 44.45 2.66 10.70
C SER A 2 43.61 2.84 11.96
N HIS A 3 42.53 3.60 11.89
CA HIS A 3 41.54 3.59 12.95
C HIS A 3 40.72 2.31 12.84
N GLU A 4 41.02 1.37 13.73
CA GLU A 4 40.18 0.22 14.03
C GLU A 4 38.78 0.73 14.42
N ILE A 5 37.76 0.32 13.67
CA ILE A 5 36.37 0.40 14.11
C ILE A 5 36.22 -0.67 15.20
N SER A 6 36.57 -0.32 16.44
CA SER A 6 36.60 -1.24 17.59
C SER A 6 35.75 -0.73 18.76
N GLU A 7 34.66 -0.03 18.49
CA GLU A 7 33.52 -0.05 19.42
C GLU A 7 32.38 -0.77 18.72
N ALA A 8 31.98 -1.91 19.28
CA ALA A 8 30.80 -2.63 18.82
C ALA A 8 29.62 -1.66 18.81
N ILE A 9 28.92 -1.53 17.69
CA ILE A 9 27.74 -0.66 17.58
C ILE A 9 26.66 -1.23 18.53
N VAL A 10 26.54 -0.67 19.74
CA VAL A 10 25.65 -1.20 20.81
C VAL A 10 24.17 -0.80 20.61
N GLY A 11 23.84 -0.07 19.54
CA GLY A 11 22.49 0.39 19.22
C GLY A 11 22.43 1.90 19.09
N LEU A 12 21.22 2.47 19.20
CA LEU A 12 21.04 3.92 19.21
C LEU A 12 21.44 4.51 20.57
N PRO A 13 22.13 5.66 20.60
CA PRO A 13 22.43 6.35 21.85
C PRO A 13 21.14 6.82 22.52
N GLU A 14 21.15 6.94 23.84
CA GLU A 14 19.95 7.23 24.65
C GLU A 14 19.30 8.58 24.26
N ASN A 15 20.11 9.55 23.86
CA ASN A 15 19.67 10.86 23.40
C ASN A 15 19.04 10.85 21.99
N ALA A 16 19.02 9.72 21.27
CA ALA A 16 18.32 9.58 19.99
C ALA A 16 16.79 9.68 20.12
N ARG A 17 16.26 9.34 21.31
CA ARG A 17 14.83 9.15 21.57
C ARG A 17 14.23 10.16 22.55
N ARG A 18 15.05 10.96 23.23
CA ARG A 18 14.59 12.02 24.14
C ARG A 18 14.93 13.40 23.59
N PRO A 19 14.18 14.45 23.97
CA PRO A 19 14.57 15.82 23.65
C PRO A 19 15.99 16.11 24.16
N LEU A 20 16.77 16.83 23.35
CA LEU A 20 18.12 17.23 23.70
C LEU A 20 18.07 18.33 24.77
N VAL A 21 18.98 18.25 25.75
CA VAL A 21 19.15 19.30 26.76
C VAL A 21 19.86 20.50 26.12
N VAL A 22 19.68 21.70 26.67
CA VAL A 22 20.34 22.92 26.17
C VAL A 22 21.86 22.72 26.19
N GLY A 23 22.50 22.80 25.01
CA GLY A 23 23.94 22.57 24.83
C GLY A 23 24.31 21.12 24.43
N GLU A 24 23.38 20.18 24.45
CA GLU A 24 23.57 18.81 23.99
C GLU A 24 23.36 18.70 22.47
N SER A 25 24.31 18.08 21.76
CA SER A 25 24.16 17.76 20.33
C SER A 25 23.99 16.25 20.13
N TYR A 26 23.12 15.87 19.19
CA TYR A 26 22.99 14.48 18.80
C TYR A 26 24.17 14.06 17.92
N VAL A 27 24.90 13.03 18.33
CA VAL A 27 25.97 12.41 17.53
C VAL A 27 25.42 11.14 16.89
N PRO A 28 25.42 11.02 15.55
CA PRO A 28 24.92 9.84 14.86
C PRO A 28 25.85 8.64 15.04
N VAL A 29 25.32 7.43 14.80
CA VAL A 29 26.05 6.16 14.94
C VAL A 29 27.34 6.15 14.11
N VAL A 30 27.27 6.66 12.87
CA VAL A 30 28.44 6.89 12.02
C VAL A 30 28.77 8.37 12.06
N SER A 31 29.90 8.71 12.69
CA SER A 31 30.32 10.09 12.88
C SER A 31 30.60 10.81 11.56
N ASP A 32 30.58 12.13 11.59
CA ASP A 32 30.86 12.97 10.42
C ASP A 32 32.29 12.76 9.90
N GLU A 33 33.25 12.56 10.81
CA GLU A 33 34.68 12.44 10.53
C GLU A 33 35.06 11.13 9.81
N THR A 34 34.22 10.09 9.90
CA THR A 34 34.43 8.84 9.17
C THR A 34 34.11 8.98 7.68
N ASN A 35 35.14 8.91 6.83
CA ASN A 35 35.01 8.90 5.36
C ASN A 35 34.59 7.50 4.84
N ILE A 36 33.38 7.07 5.19
CA ILE A 36 32.79 5.80 4.77
C ILE A 36 32.01 6.00 3.45
N GLN A 37 32.19 5.07 2.50
CA GLN A 37 31.41 5.08 1.27
C GLN A 37 29.94 4.74 1.55
N GLU A 38 29.04 5.63 1.13
CA GLU A 38 27.58 5.48 1.23
C GLU A 38 26.96 5.11 -0.12
N VAL A 39 27.42 5.79 -1.18
CA VAL A 39 26.93 5.63 -2.54
C VAL A 39 27.96 4.86 -3.33
N THR A 40 27.63 3.63 -3.67
CA THR A 40 28.44 2.73 -4.50
C THR A 40 27.56 2.22 -5.64
N LEU A 41 28.18 1.68 -6.69
CA LEU A 41 27.42 1.03 -7.77
C LEU A 41 26.47 -0.04 -7.21
N ARG A 42 26.91 -0.74 -6.16
CA ARG A 42 26.09 -1.74 -5.46
C ARG A 42 24.90 -1.12 -4.75
N SER A 43 25.11 -0.09 -3.92
CA SER A 43 24.00 0.47 -3.14
C SER A 43 22.92 1.07 -4.04
N VAL A 44 23.33 1.68 -5.16
CA VAL A 44 22.40 2.17 -6.19
C VAL A 44 21.75 1.01 -6.95
N ALA A 45 22.51 0.10 -7.54
CA ALA A 45 21.94 -0.99 -8.36
C ALA A 45 20.99 -1.89 -7.56
N LEU A 46 21.38 -2.27 -6.34
CA LEU A 46 20.55 -3.12 -5.48
C LEU A 46 19.32 -2.37 -4.95
N GLY A 47 19.48 -1.08 -4.61
CA GLY A 47 18.35 -0.23 -4.22
C GLY A 47 17.32 -0.10 -5.34
N LEU A 48 17.76 0.12 -6.59
CA LEU A 48 16.87 0.21 -7.75
C LEU A 48 16.24 -1.14 -8.10
N LEU A 49 16.98 -2.25 -7.98
CA LEU A 49 16.47 -3.60 -8.18
C LEU A 49 15.35 -3.92 -7.18
N PHE A 50 15.58 -3.67 -5.89
CA PHE A 50 14.55 -3.87 -4.87
C PHE A 50 13.38 -2.90 -5.07
N CYS A 51 13.63 -1.65 -5.45
CA CYS A 51 12.58 -0.71 -5.79
C CYS A 51 11.66 -1.26 -6.89
N ALA A 52 12.23 -1.78 -8.00
CA ALA A 52 11.47 -2.37 -9.09
C ALA A 52 10.60 -3.56 -8.64
N ILE A 53 11.21 -4.53 -7.95
CA ILE A 53 10.53 -5.77 -7.50
C ILE A 53 9.41 -5.44 -6.51
N PHE A 54 9.71 -4.65 -5.47
CA PHE A 54 8.72 -4.33 -4.45
C PHE A 54 7.64 -3.38 -4.96
N SER A 55 7.88 -2.59 -6.02
CA SER A 55 6.85 -1.71 -6.59
C SER A 55 5.73 -2.54 -7.21
N MET A 56 6.10 -3.59 -7.94
CA MET A 56 5.15 -4.52 -8.52
C MET A 56 4.38 -5.28 -7.43
N ALA A 57 5.08 -5.84 -6.44
CA ALA A 57 4.47 -6.56 -5.33
C ALA A 57 3.52 -5.68 -4.51
N ALA A 58 3.93 -4.45 -4.21
CA ALA A 58 3.11 -3.46 -3.50
C ALA A 58 1.87 -3.10 -4.31
N ALA A 59 1.98 -2.95 -5.64
CA ALA A 59 0.84 -2.59 -6.48
C ALA A 59 -0.19 -3.71 -6.49
N TYR A 60 0.27 -4.95 -6.66
CA TYR A 60 -0.58 -6.13 -6.63
C TYR A 60 -1.35 -6.27 -5.31
N LEU A 61 -0.67 -6.20 -4.16
CA LEU A 61 -1.36 -6.35 -2.87
C LEU A 61 -2.27 -5.17 -2.54
N ALA A 62 -1.86 -3.94 -2.87
CA ALA A 62 -2.71 -2.76 -2.69
C ALA A 62 -4.00 -2.85 -3.52
N LEU A 63 -3.92 -3.36 -4.75
CA LEU A 63 -5.08 -3.58 -5.62
C LEU A 63 -5.95 -4.75 -5.15
N LYS A 64 -5.35 -5.83 -4.67
CA LYS A 64 -6.09 -7.05 -4.28
C LYS A 64 -6.78 -6.91 -2.93
N VAL A 65 -6.11 -6.34 -1.93
CA VAL A 65 -6.56 -6.31 -0.52
C VAL A 65 -6.86 -4.88 -0.04
N GLY A 66 -6.52 -3.84 -0.80
CA GLY A 66 -6.81 -2.46 -0.41
C GLY A 66 -5.89 -1.86 0.64
N GLN A 67 -4.78 -2.54 0.92
CA GLN A 67 -3.78 -2.19 1.92
C GLN A 67 -2.40 -2.23 1.24
N GLY A 68 -1.60 -1.18 1.42
CA GLY A 68 -0.22 -1.14 0.95
C GLY A 68 0.71 -1.97 1.85
N ILE A 69 1.80 -2.47 1.28
CA ILE A 69 2.87 -3.13 2.03
C ILE A 69 3.94 -2.10 2.38
N GLU A 70 4.46 -2.14 3.60
CA GLU A 70 5.67 -1.38 3.94
C GLU A 70 6.93 -2.13 3.49
N ALA A 71 7.69 -1.53 2.57
CA ALA A 71 8.84 -2.19 1.93
C ALA A 71 10.18 -1.86 2.62
N ALA A 72 10.25 -0.78 3.42
CA ALA A 72 11.49 -0.33 4.05
C ALA A 72 12.17 -1.42 4.90
N ILE A 73 11.41 -2.07 5.79
CA ILE A 73 11.94 -3.10 6.71
C ILE A 73 12.40 -4.36 5.96
N PRO A 74 11.59 -5.00 5.08
CA PRO A 74 12.06 -6.14 4.28
C PRO A 74 13.32 -5.83 3.47
N ILE A 75 13.38 -4.65 2.85
CA ILE A 75 14.53 -4.24 2.04
C ILE A 75 15.78 -4.03 2.91
N ALA A 76 15.64 -3.48 4.12
CA ALA A 76 16.73 -3.38 5.10
C ALA A 76 17.27 -4.77 5.50
N ILE A 77 16.39 -5.75 5.73
CA ILE A 77 16.79 -7.13 6.05
C ILE A 77 17.53 -7.77 4.86
N LEU A 78 17.00 -7.61 3.65
CA LEU A 78 17.62 -8.18 2.44
C LEU A 78 18.96 -7.52 2.09
N SER A 79 19.10 -6.21 2.28
CA SER A 79 20.35 -5.50 1.99
C SER A 79 21.51 -5.99 2.88
N ILE A 80 21.25 -6.15 4.17
CA ILE A 80 22.22 -6.71 5.14
C ILE A 80 22.47 -8.20 4.84
N GLY A 81 21.40 -8.98 4.66
CA GLY A 81 21.48 -10.41 4.40
C GLY A 81 22.29 -10.80 3.17
N LEU A 82 22.08 -10.08 2.06
CA LEU A 82 22.81 -10.32 0.82
C LEU A 82 24.30 -10.02 0.97
N SER A 83 24.65 -9.00 1.78
CA SER A 83 26.03 -8.71 2.14
C SER A 83 26.71 -9.89 2.84
N ALA A 84 26.02 -10.46 3.83
CA ALA A 84 26.51 -11.58 4.62
C ALA A 84 26.64 -12.86 3.77
N MET A 85 25.66 -13.13 2.88
CA MET A 85 25.67 -14.29 1.99
C MET A 85 26.82 -14.23 0.97
N LEU A 86 27.06 -13.05 0.38
CA LEU A 86 28.14 -12.83 -0.58
C LEU A 86 29.52 -12.66 0.09
N ARG A 87 29.61 -12.83 1.42
CA ARG A 87 30.84 -12.67 2.23
C ARG A 87 31.58 -11.35 1.95
N ARG A 88 30.85 -10.29 1.62
CA ARG A 88 31.40 -8.99 1.29
C ARG A 88 31.18 -8.03 2.45
N LYS A 89 32.21 -7.26 2.80
CA LYS A 89 32.06 -6.13 3.74
C LYS A 89 31.11 -5.10 3.13
N SER A 90 30.03 -4.79 3.85
CA SER A 90 29.07 -3.74 3.50
C SER A 90 29.11 -2.68 4.56
N SER A 91 29.08 -1.41 4.17
CA SER A 91 28.92 -0.35 5.16
C SER A 91 27.46 -0.25 5.61
N LEU A 92 27.25 0.18 6.85
CA LEU A 92 25.92 0.49 7.37
C LEU A 92 25.23 1.56 6.50
N LEU A 93 26.01 2.55 6.02
CA LEU A 93 25.52 3.64 5.18
C LEU A 93 25.12 3.17 3.77
N GLU A 94 25.80 2.19 3.17
CA GLU A 94 25.36 1.56 1.91
C GLU A 94 23.98 0.94 2.06
N ASN A 95 23.72 0.26 3.19
CA ASN A 95 22.43 -0.38 3.46
C ASN A 95 21.31 0.65 3.70
N VAL A 96 21.62 1.79 4.32
CA VAL A 96 20.69 2.94 4.41
C VAL A 96 20.33 3.45 3.02
N ILE A 97 21.30 3.59 2.11
CA ILE A 97 21.02 4.04 0.73
C ILE A 97 20.16 3.00 -0.03
N ILE A 98 20.46 1.70 0.11
CA ILE A 98 19.66 0.63 -0.51
C ILE A 98 18.21 0.68 -0.01
N GLN A 99 18.02 0.77 1.32
CA GLN A 99 16.70 0.86 1.93
C GLN A 99 15.97 2.13 1.49
N SER A 100 16.63 3.28 1.52
CA SER A 100 16.04 4.56 1.14
C SER A 100 15.57 4.56 -0.33
N ILE A 101 16.40 4.08 -1.27
CA ILE A 101 15.96 3.95 -2.68
C ILE A 101 14.80 2.95 -2.79
N GLY A 102 14.94 1.79 -2.16
CA GLY A 102 13.98 0.70 -2.24
C GLY A 102 12.61 1.05 -1.66
N ALA A 103 12.56 1.82 -0.56
CA ALA A 103 11.32 2.23 0.10
C ALA A 103 10.39 3.04 -0.82
N ASN A 104 10.90 3.71 -1.86
CA ASN A 104 10.03 4.40 -2.82
C ASN A 104 9.00 3.48 -3.49
N SER A 105 9.28 2.17 -3.54
CA SER A 105 8.38 1.18 -4.10
C SER A 105 6.99 1.18 -3.46
N SER A 106 6.88 1.13 -2.14
CA SER A 106 5.59 1.06 -1.44
C SER A 106 4.82 2.37 -1.55
N HIS A 107 5.51 3.50 -1.40
CA HIS A 107 4.86 4.79 -1.20
C HIS A 107 4.42 5.47 -2.50
N VAL A 108 5.23 5.42 -3.55
CA VAL A 108 4.82 5.92 -4.88
C VAL A 108 3.62 5.11 -5.37
N VAL A 109 3.69 3.78 -5.20
CA VAL A 109 2.60 2.87 -5.57
C VAL A 109 1.32 3.15 -4.78
N SER A 110 1.41 3.30 -3.45
CA SER A 110 0.24 3.56 -2.60
C SER A 110 -0.52 4.82 -3.05
N GLY A 111 0.20 5.84 -3.50
CA GLY A 111 -0.40 7.04 -4.05
C GLY A 111 -1.21 6.80 -5.33
N ALA A 112 -0.59 6.15 -6.31
CA ALA A 112 -1.18 5.96 -7.63
C ALA A 112 -2.30 4.90 -7.65
N VAL A 113 -2.10 3.78 -6.94
CA VAL A 113 -3.03 2.64 -6.92
C VAL A 113 -4.38 2.98 -6.25
N PHE A 114 -4.42 4.00 -5.38
CA PHE A 114 -5.68 4.40 -4.75
C PHE A 114 -6.56 5.28 -5.65
N THR A 115 -6.02 5.84 -6.73
CA THR A 115 -6.73 6.78 -7.60
C THR A 115 -6.85 6.29 -9.04
N ILE A 116 -5.74 5.88 -9.66
CA ILE A 116 -5.67 5.56 -11.09
C ILE A 116 -6.59 4.41 -11.50
N PRO A 117 -6.73 3.29 -10.74
CA PRO A 117 -7.64 2.22 -11.12
C PRO A 117 -9.09 2.68 -11.21
N ALA A 118 -9.47 3.76 -10.52
CA ALA A 118 -10.81 4.32 -10.61
C ALA A 118 -11.11 4.84 -12.03
N LEU A 119 -10.10 5.34 -12.74
CA LEU A 119 -10.26 5.78 -14.14
C LEU A 119 -10.49 4.62 -15.08
N TYR A 120 -9.77 3.51 -14.90
CA TYR A 120 -10.05 2.28 -15.65
C TYR A 120 -11.47 1.78 -15.36
N MET A 121 -11.90 1.82 -14.09
CA MET A 121 -13.26 1.42 -13.69
C MET A 121 -14.36 2.36 -14.19
N LEU A 122 -14.04 3.63 -14.43
CA LEU A 122 -14.94 4.61 -15.04
C LEU A 122 -14.98 4.46 -16.57
N ALA A 123 -13.82 4.24 -17.20
CA ALA A 123 -13.70 4.05 -18.64
C ALA A 123 -14.34 2.74 -19.12
N ALA A 124 -14.37 1.72 -18.26
CA ALA A 124 -15.09 0.47 -18.52
C ALA A 124 -16.61 0.68 -18.64
N ASP A 125 -17.16 1.76 -18.06
CA ASP A 125 -18.55 2.16 -18.22
C ASP A 125 -18.66 3.23 -19.30
N GLN A 126 -19.02 2.81 -20.52
CA GLN A 126 -19.10 3.69 -21.68
C GLN A 126 -20.08 4.87 -21.49
N THR A 127 -21.04 4.75 -20.56
CA THR A 127 -22.00 5.82 -20.26
C THR A 127 -21.36 7.01 -19.55
N MET A 128 -20.21 6.80 -18.89
CA MET A 128 -19.51 7.83 -18.11
C MET A 128 -18.67 8.77 -18.98
N GLY A 129 -18.38 8.39 -20.23
CA GLY A 129 -17.59 9.21 -21.17
C GLY A 129 -16.15 9.47 -20.72
N VAL A 130 -15.57 8.59 -19.90
CA VAL A 130 -14.18 8.68 -19.40
C VAL A 130 -13.25 7.89 -20.32
N SER A 131 -12.18 8.52 -20.79
CA SER A 131 -11.15 7.84 -21.58
C SER A 131 -10.32 6.90 -20.71
N GLU A 132 -9.93 5.75 -21.26
CA GLU A 132 -9.01 4.84 -20.59
C GLU A 132 -7.62 5.49 -20.46
N PRO A 133 -7.00 5.51 -19.26
CA PRO A 133 -5.71 6.12 -19.08
C PRO A 133 -4.58 5.28 -19.71
N THR A 134 -3.66 5.95 -20.39
CA THR A 134 -2.49 5.30 -20.99
C THR A 134 -1.43 5.01 -19.92
N VAL A 135 -0.61 3.97 -20.14
CA VAL A 135 0.50 3.61 -19.23
C VAL A 135 1.43 4.80 -18.98
N LEU A 136 1.70 5.61 -20.00
CA LEU A 136 2.55 6.79 -19.87
C LEU A 136 1.92 7.85 -18.97
N GLN A 137 0.60 8.07 -19.02
CA GLN A 137 -0.11 8.97 -18.10
C GLN A 137 0.02 8.47 -16.66
N VAL A 138 -0.16 7.16 -16.45
CA VAL A 138 -0.03 6.54 -15.13
C VAL A 138 1.38 6.70 -14.55
N ILE A 139 2.40 6.41 -15.36
CA ILE A 139 3.82 6.59 -14.99
C ILE A 139 4.10 8.06 -14.69
N THR A 140 3.65 8.98 -15.55
CA THR A 140 3.90 10.41 -15.40
C THR A 140 3.26 10.97 -14.14
N VAL A 141 2.01 10.60 -13.85
CA VAL A 141 1.30 11.03 -12.62
C VAL A 141 2.00 10.52 -11.37
N SER A 142 2.38 9.25 -11.37
CA SER A 142 3.12 8.63 -10.25
C SER A 142 4.49 9.27 -10.06
N PHE A 143 5.20 9.57 -11.15
CA PHE A 143 6.51 10.21 -11.10
C PHE A 143 6.43 11.67 -10.63
N LEU A 144 5.53 12.46 -11.21
CA LEU A 144 5.29 13.85 -10.82
C LEU A 144 4.91 13.94 -9.35
N GLY A 145 3.96 13.12 -8.89
CA GLY A 145 3.55 13.11 -7.49
C GLY A 145 4.70 12.76 -6.55
N GLY A 146 5.45 11.69 -6.83
CA GLY A 146 6.61 11.31 -6.01
C GLY A 146 7.68 12.40 -5.95
N CYS A 147 7.98 13.04 -7.08
CA CYS A 147 8.91 14.17 -7.15
C CYS A 147 8.43 15.36 -6.32
N LEU A 148 7.16 15.71 -6.41
CA LEU A 148 6.56 16.82 -5.65
C LEU A 148 6.62 16.56 -4.14
N GLY A 149 6.35 15.32 -3.71
CA GLY A 149 6.47 14.90 -2.32
C GLY A 149 7.90 15.07 -1.78
N ILE A 150 8.91 14.69 -2.58
CA ILE A 150 10.31 14.91 -2.23
C ILE A 150 10.61 16.41 -2.12
N LEU A 151 10.22 17.21 -3.13
CA LEU A 151 10.48 18.65 -3.18
C LEU A 151 9.91 19.40 -1.97
N PHE A 152 8.69 19.10 -1.55
CA PHE A 152 8.08 19.76 -0.39
C PHE A 152 8.66 19.35 0.95
N LEU A 153 9.26 18.15 1.06
CA LEU A 153 9.88 17.74 2.31
C LEU A 153 11.30 18.31 2.49
N ILE A 154 12.03 18.63 1.42
CA ILE A 154 13.39 19.21 1.51
C ILE A 154 13.48 20.39 2.50
N PRO A 155 12.64 21.44 2.42
CA PRO A 155 12.71 22.57 3.35
C PRO A 155 12.30 22.18 4.78
N LEU A 156 11.45 21.16 4.93
CA LEU A 156 10.93 20.71 6.22
C LEU A 156 11.88 19.76 6.96
N ARG A 157 12.95 19.28 6.30
CA ARG A 157 13.94 18.38 6.92
C ARG A 157 14.47 18.96 8.24
N TYR A 158 14.88 20.24 8.24
CA TYR A 158 15.47 20.87 9.43
C TYR A 158 14.48 20.83 10.61
N HIS A 159 13.23 21.22 10.35
CA HIS A 159 12.17 21.17 11.35
C HIS A 159 11.95 19.77 11.93
N PHE A 160 11.76 18.75 11.09
CA PHE A 160 11.44 17.39 11.57
C PHE A 160 12.64 16.66 12.17
N MET A 161 13.84 16.82 11.61
CA MET A 161 15.01 16.05 12.01
C MET A 161 15.74 16.69 13.19
N ILE A 162 15.79 18.02 13.23
CA ILE A 162 16.61 18.80 14.18
C ILE A 162 15.71 19.45 15.23
N GLU A 163 14.78 20.35 14.87
CA GLU A 163 13.96 21.08 15.87
C GLU A 163 13.00 20.17 16.66
N LEU A 164 12.49 19.13 16.01
CA LEU A 164 11.60 18.13 16.61
C LEU A 164 12.33 16.85 17.04
N HIS A 165 13.67 16.87 17.08
CA HIS A 165 14.44 15.73 17.57
C HIS A 165 14.00 15.32 18.98
N GLY A 166 13.76 14.03 19.18
CA GLY A 166 13.34 13.47 20.47
C GLY A 166 11.91 13.83 20.92
N LYS A 167 11.16 14.65 20.16
CA LYS A 167 9.76 15.02 20.47
C LYS A 167 8.72 14.12 19.80
N LEU A 168 9.15 13.40 18.77
CA LEU A 168 8.29 12.51 17.96
C LEU A 168 8.79 11.06 18.09
N PRO A 169 7.89 10.06 18.15
CA PRO A 169 8.24 8.68 18.42
C PRO A 169 8.89 7.95 17.23
N TRP A 170 8.52 8.28 15.99
CA TRP A 170 9.05 7.67 14.76
C TRP A 170 9.07 6.12 14.78
N PRO A 171 7.92 5.46 14.96
CA PRO A 171 7.87 4.00 15.16
C PRO A 171 8.46 3.22 13.96
N GLU A 172 8.15 3.65 12.74
CA GLU A 172 8.63 3.02 11.50
C GLU A 172 10.15 3.18 11.33
N ALA A 173 10.66 4.42 11.43
CA ALA A 173 12.09 4.67 11.35
C ALA A 173 12.84 3.90 12.45
N THR A 174 12.25 3.79 13.65
CA THR A 174 12.86 3.06 14.77
C THR A 174 13.05 1.59 14.42
N ALA A 175 12.01 0.94 13.89
CA ALA A 175 12.08 -0.45 13.48
C ALA A 175 13.12 -0.66 12.37
N THR A 176 13.12 0.20 11.34
CA THR A 176 14.10 0.11 10.24
C THR A 176 15.53 0.31 10.75
N THR A 177 15.76 1.27 11.65
CA THR A 177 17.08 1.52 12.23
C THR A 177 17.55 0.36 13.11
N GLU A 178 16.68 -0.24 13.93
CA GLU A 178 17.03 -1.41 14.74
C GLU A 178 17.45 -2.61 13.89
N ILE A 179 16.79 -2.83 12.74
CA ILE A 179 17.21 -3.83 11.76
C ILE A 179 18.57 -3.48 11.16
N LEU A 180 18.78 -2.23 10.75
CA LEU A 180 20.05 -1.83 10.13
C LEU A 180 21.24 -1.98 11.09
N LEU A 181 21.04 -1.75 12.39
CA LEU A 181 22.09 -1.83 13.41
C LEU A 181 22.42 -3.27 13.87
N SER A 182 21.50 -4.22 13.74
CA SER A 182 21.63 -5.58 14.32
C SER A 182 22.45 -6.59 13.48
N GLY A 183 23.39 -6.11 12.65
CA GLY A 183 24.04 -6.79 11.51
C GLY A 183 24.34 -8.30 11.59
N GLU A 184 24.88 -8.83 12.69
CA GLU A 184 25.18 -10.28 12.82
C GLU A 184 23.92 -11.14 13.04
N GLN A 185 22.92 -10.63 13.76
CA GLN A 185 21.66 -11.33 13.99
C GLN A 185 20.78 -11.35 12.73
N VAL A 186 20.96 -10.36 11.86
CA VAL A 186 20.18 -10.19 10.62
C VAL A 186 20.54 -11.24 9.56
N GLY A 187 21.75 -11.81 9.57
CA GLY A 187 22.11 -12.87 8.62
C GLY A 187 21.18 -14.09 8.69
N ASN A 188 20.74 -14.47 9.89
CA ASN A 188 19.76 -15.54 10.07
C ASN A 188 18.33 -15.08 9.69
N GLN A 189 17.98 -13.83 10.01
CA GLN A 189 16.69 -13.26 9.62
C GLN A 189 16.53 -13.17 8.10
N ALA A 190 17.55 -12.73 7.37
CA ALA A 190 17.51 -12.66 5.92
C ALA A 190 17.34 -14.04 5.26
N LYS A 191 17.98 -15.08 5.80
CA LYS A 191 17.75 -16.46 5.35
C LYS A 191 16.31 -16.90 5.59
N ILE A 192 15.74 -16.59 6.75
CA ILE A 192 14.34 -16.90 7.06
C ILE A 192 13.39 -16.16 6.11
N LEU A 193 13.62 -14.86 5.88
CA LEU A 193 12.83 -14.04 4.97
C LEU A 193 12.90 -14.57 3.53
N ALA A 194 14.10 -14.86 3.03
CA ALA A 194 14.31 -15.40 1.69
C ALA A 194 13.70 -16.80 1.53
N LEU A 195 13.85 -17.68 2.53
CA LEU A 195 13.20 -18.99 2.54
C LEU A 195 11.68 -18.85 2.50
N ALA A 196 11.11 -17.99 3.35
CA ALA A 196 9.68 -17.76 3.39
C ALA A 196 9.17 -17.12 2.09
N ALA A 197 9.92 -16.20 1.47
CA ALA A 197 9.60 -15.67 0.16
C ALA A 197 9.66 -16.74 -0.94
N GLY A 198 10.68 -17.58 -0.95
CA GLY A 198 10.76 -18.71 -1.88
C GLY A 198 9.60 -19.70 -1.70
N LEU A 199 9.22 -20.00 -0.46
CA LEU A 199 8.09 -20.87 -0.15
C LEU A 199 6.75 -20.24 -0.53
N GLY A 200 6.56 -18.94 -0.28
CA GLY A 200 5.34 -18.22 -0.67
C GLY A 200 5.20 -18.13 -2.19
N ALA A 201 6.30 -17.84 -2.88
CA ALA A 201 6.37 -17.85 -4.34
C ALA A 201 6.05 -19.24 -4.91
N LEU A 202 6.69 -20.28 -4.37
CA LEU A 202 6.43 -21.66 -4.79
C LEU A 202 4.95 -22.01 -4.55
N TYR A 203 4.44 -21.80 -3.34
CA TYR A 203 3.08 -22.14 -2.97
C TYR A 203 2.05 -21.45 -3.87
N ASP A 204 2.12 -20.12 -3.97
CA ASP A 204 1.18 -19.36 -4.80
C ASP A 204 1.34 -19.71 -6.28
N GLY A 205 2.57 -19.96 -6.76
CA GLY A 205 2.80 -20.40 -8.13
C GLY A 205 2.19 -21.77 -8.45
N LEU A 206 2.25 -22.73 -7.52
CA LEU A 206 1.59 -24.03 -7.68
C LEU A 206 0.06 -23.88 -7.76
N VAL A 207 -0.51 -22.91 -7.04
CA VAL A 207 -1.96 -22.64 -7.06
C VAL A 207 -2.37 -21.86 -8.31
N THR A 208 -1.74 -20.71 -8.58
CA THR A 208 -2.21 -19.75 -9.59
C THR A 208 -1.63 -20.00 -10.98
N SER A 209 -0.35 -20.37 -11.09
CA SER A 209 0.34 -20.48 -12.38
C SER A 209 0.36 -21.89 -12.94
N PHE A 210 0.49 -22.91 -12.08
CA PHE A 210 0.51 -24.31 -12.50
C PHE A 210 -0.83 -25.04 -12.31
N HIS A 211 -1.80 -24.40 -11.66
CA HIS A 211 -3.12 -24.98 -11.36
C HIS A 211 -3.01 -26.43 -10.86
N LEU A 212 -2.25 -26.64 -9.78
CA LEU A 212 -2.10 -27.96 -9.13
C LEU A 212 -3.12 -28.18 -8.01
N MET A 213 -3.76 -27.12 -7.54
CA MET A 213 -4.66 -27.11 -6.39
C MET A 213 -5.80 -26.14 -6.69
N ALA A 214 -6.96 -26.32 -6.05
CA ALA A 214 -8.04 -25.35 -6.17
C ALA A 214 -7.59 -23.95 -5.70
N GLU A 215 -7.87 -22.93 -6.52
CA GLU A 215 -7.58 -21.53 -6.22
C GLU A 215 -8.54 -21.01 -5.12
N THR A 216 -9.81 -21.44 -5.17
CA THR A 216 -10.82 -21.13 -4.15
C THR A 216 -11.36 -22.42 -3.54
N ILE A 217 -11.38 -22.49 -2.21
CA ILE A 217 -11.98 -23.58 -1.43
C ILE A 217 -13.43 -23.18 -1.11
N HIS A 218 -14.39 -23.98 -1.55
CA HIS A 218 -15.84 -23.78 -1.39
C HIS A 218 -16.46 -24.63 -0.27
N PHE A 219 -15.67 -25.49 0.36
CA PHE A 219 -16.06 -26.51 1.33
C PHE A 219 -17.13 -27.48 0.81
N LYS A 220 -17.15 -27.76 -0.50
CA LYS A 220 -18.06 -28.76 -1.10
C LYS A 220 -17.65 -30.18 -0.70
N ALA A 221 -16.35 -30.46 -0.65
CA ALA A 221 -15.81 -31.75 -0.20
C ALA A 221 -16.27 -32.17 1.21
N VAL A 222 -16.63 -31.21 2.08
CA VAL A 222 -17.06 -31.46 3.47
C VAL A 222 -18.58 -31.24 3.65
N LYS A 223 -19.33 -31.05 2.56
CA LYS A 223 -20.79 -30.75 2.53
C LYS A 223 -21.23 -29.45 3.24
N LEU A 224 -20.32 -28.73 3.89
CA LEU A 224 -20.62 -27.46 4.56
C LEU A 224 -21.01 -26.38 3.53
N GLY A 225 -20.35 -26.37 2.37
CA GLY A 225 -20.70 -25.45 1.27
C GLY A 225 -22.12 -25.65 0.76
N ASP A 226 -22.56 -26.90 0.61
CA ASP A 226 -23.90 -27.23 0.13
C ASP A 226 -24.97 -26.80 1.14
N LEU A 227 -24.74 -27.02 2.44
CA LEU A 227 -25.64 -26.58 3.50
C LEU A 227 -25.84 -25.07 3.49
N LEU A 228 -24.76 -24.29 3.37
CA LEU A 228 -24.85 -22.83 3.31
C LEU A 228 -25.56 -22.35 2.03
N SER A 229 -25.32 -23.02 0.90
CA SER A 229 -25.95 -22.70 -0.36
C SER A 229 -27.48 -22.83 -0.31
N THR A 230 -28.03 -23.74 0.51
CA THR A 230 -29.49 -23.86 0.68
C THR A 230 -30.14 -22.61 1.30
N GLN A 231 -29.36 -21.77 1.98
CA GLN A 231 -29.82 -20.54 2.62
C GLN A 231 -29.33 -19.29 1.88
N PHE A 232 -28.92 -19.44 0.61
CA PHE A 232 -28.33 -18.36 -0.20
C PHE A 232 -27.07 -17.72 0.42
N MET A 233 -26.39 -18.47 1.29
CA MET A 233 -25.14 -18.08 1.93
C MET A 233 -23.97 -18.80 1.26
N THR A 234 -22.78 -18.19 1.28
CA THR A 234 -21.56 -18.82 0.78
C THR A 234 -20.45 -18.67 1.80
N LEU A 235 -19.63 -19.71 2.01
CA LEU A 235 -18.35 -19.64 2.73
C LEU A 235 -17.25 -20.11 1.79
N ARG A 236 -16.23 -19.28 1.59
CA ARG A 236 -15.16 -19.54 0.63
C ARG A 236 -13.83 -19.01 1.16
N VAL A 237 -12.73 -19.66 0.79
CA VAL A 237 -11.36 -19.31 1.20
C VAL A 237 -10.47 -19.31 -0.03
N LEU A 238 -9.84 -18.17 -0.34
CA LEU A 238 -8.82 -18.11 -1.38
C LEU A 238 -7.54 -18.78 -0.88
N ASN A 239 -7.06 -19.76 -1.64
CA ASN A 239 -5.87 -20.54 -1.32
C ASN A 239 -4.58 -19.76 -1.66
N ASN A 240 -4.26 -18.73 -0.89
CA ASN A 240 -3.16 -17.82 -1.20
C ASN A 240 -2.28 -17.52 0.04
N ALA A 241 -1.00 -17.86 -0.04
CA ALA A 241 -0.01 -17.68 1.01
C ALA A 241 0.24 -16.19 1.31
N ALA A 242 0.21 -15.31 0.31
CA ALA A 242 0.44 -13.89 0.54
C ALA A 242 -0.64 -13.25 1.42
N ILE A 243 -1.91 -13.60 1.20
CA ILE A 243 -3.04 -13.09 1.99
C ILE A 243 -3.01 -13.65 3.42
N VAL A 244 -2.65 -14.93 3.60
CA VAL A 244 -2.42 -15.50 4.94
C VAL A 244 -1.29 -14.75 5.66
N GLY A 245 -0.22 -14.40 4.94
CA GLY A 245 0.87 -13.56 5.45
C GLY A 245 0.39 -12.17 5.91
N ILE A 246 -0.44 -11.49 5.10
CA ILE A 246 -1.06 -10.21 5.48
C ILE A 246 -1.88 -10.36 6.76
N GLY A 247 -2.73 -11.39 6.83
CA GLY A 247 -3.54 -11.68 8.03
C GLY A 247 -2.71 -11.88 9.29
N TYR A 248 -1.55 -12.56 9.16
CA TYR A 248 -0.62 -12.76 10.26
C TYR A 248 -0.05 -11.44 10.79
N ILE A 249 0.36 -10.55 9.89
CA ILE A 249 0.95 -9.24 10.23
C ILE A 249 -0.10 -8.30 10.85
N VAL A 250 -1.30 -8.27 10.27
CA VAL A 250 -2.42 -7.45 10.75
C VAL A 250 -2.90 -7.92 12.14
N GLY A 251 -2.81 -9.22 12.40
CA GLY A 251 -3.14 -9.84 13.67
C GLY A 251 -4.64 -10.09 13.88
N LEU A 252 -4.96 -10.94 14.86
CA LEU A 252 -6.31 -11.49 15.05
C LEU A 252 -7.40 -10.43 15.23
N ARG A 253 -7.14 -9.37 16.01
CA ARG A 253 -8.17 -8.36 16.32
C ARG A 253 -8.67 -7.67 15.06
N TYR A 254 -7.76 -7.17 14.23
CA TYR A 254 -8.12 -6.47 13.00
C TYR A 254 -8.61 -7.44 11.92
N ALA A 255 -8.00 -8.63 11.82
CA ALA A 255 -8.45 -9.66 10.89
C ALA A 255 -9.89 -10.13 11.19
N ALA A 256 -10.27 -10.25 12.46
CA ALA A 256 -11.63 -10.56 12.88
C ALA A 256 -12.63 -9.46 12.51
N ILE A 257 -12.23 -8.18 12.64
CA ILE A 257 -13.10 -7.03 12.28
C ILE A 257 -13.31 -6.97 10.77
N ILE A 258 -12.27 -7.20 9.98
CA ILE A 258 -12.37 -7.31 8.51
C ILE A 258 -13.31 -8.47 8.14
N CYS A 259 -13.10 -9.65 8.72
CA CYS A 259 -13.93 -10.83 8.42
C CYS A 259 -15.39 -10.65 8.87
N ALA A 260 -15.63 -9.98 10.00
CA ALA A 260 -16.98 -9.64 10.46
C ALA A 260 -17.73 -8.75 9.45
N GLY A 261 -17.05 -7.82 8.79
CA GLY A 261 -17.61 -7.04 7.69
C GLY A 261 -18.06 -7.92 6.52
N SER A 262 -17.25 -8.92 6.13
CA SER A 262 -17.66 -9.87 5.08
C SER A 262 -18.83 -10.74 5.49
N PHE A 263 -18.86 -11.21 6.73
CA PHE A 263 -19.97 -12.01 7.23
C PHE A 263 -21.26 -11.18 7.29
N LEU A 264 -21.20 -9.89 7.63
CA LEU A 264 -22.35 -9.02 7.48
C LEU A 264 -22.81 -8.96 6.01
N SER A 265 -21.89 -8.78 5.07
CA SER A 265 -22.24 -8.74 3.64
C SER A 265 -22.85 -10.06 3.15
N PHE A 266 -22.19 -11.20 3.36
CA PHE A 266 -22.55 -12.48 2.73
C PHE A 266 -23.55 -13.33 3.52
N PHE A 267 -23.62 -13.18 4.85
CA PHE A 267 -24.55 -13.95 5.69
C PHE A 267 -25.79 -13.15 6.10
N VAL A 268 -25.78 -11.83 5.93
CA VAL A 268 -26.93 -10.97 6.29
C VAL A 268 -27.44 -10.19 5.09
N LEU A 269 -26.62 -9.30 4.52
CA LEU A 269 -27.10 -8.35 3.50
C LEU A 269 -27.44 -9.05 2.17
N VAL A 270 -26.64 -10.00 1.70
CA VAL A 270 -26.91 -10.74 0.46
C VAL A 270 -28.22 -11.55 0.55
N PRO A 271 -28.43 -12.42 1.56
CA PRO A 271 -29.69 -13.12 1.72
C PRO A 271 -30.88 -12.18 1.92
N MET A 272 -30.70 -11.08 2.67
CA MET A 272 -31.75 -10.09 2.91
C MET A 272 -32.19 -9.38 1.61
N ILE A 273 -31.25 -8.95 0.77
CA ILE A 273 -31.58 -8.31 -0.52
C ILE A 273 -32.23 -9.32 -1.46
N HIS A 274 -31.77 -10.56 -1.50
CA HIS A 274 -32.40 -11.61 -2.30
C HIS A 274 -33.83 -11.89 -1.82
N ALA A 275 -34.05 -12.08 -0.52
CA ALA A 275 -35.38 -12.35 0.05
C ALA A 275 -36.41 -11.23 -0.22
N VAL A 276 -35.96 -9.97 -0.22
CA VAL A 276 -36.83 -8.83 -0.58
C VAL A 276 -37.03 -8.76 -2.10
N GLY A 277 -35.96 -8.97 -2.87
CA GLY A 277 -35.94 -8.80 -4.32
C GLY A 277 -36.52 -9.97 -5.13
N GLU A 278 -36.67 -11.15 -4.55
CA GLU A 278 -37.23 -12.34 -5.23
C GLU A 278 -38.65 -12.09 -5.73
N HIS A 279 -39.39 -11.20 -5.09
CA HIS A 279 -40.75 -10.81 -5.45
C HIS A 279 -40.80 -9.75 -6.58
N ILE A 280 -39.65 -9.25 -7.04
CA ILE A 280 -39.55 -8.19 -8.05
C ILE A 280 -39.17 -8.82 -9.40
N ASN A 281 -40.14 -8.88 -10.31
CA ASN A 281 -40.01 -9.56 -11.62
C ASN A 281 -39.34 -8.73 -12.73
N TYR A 282 -38.73 -7.59 -12.40
CA TYR A 282 -38.00 -6.75 -13.34
C TYR A 282 -36.59 -6.45 -12.84
N ALA A 283 -35.67 -6.15 -13.75
CA ALA A 283 -34.31 -5.79 -13.39
C ALA A 283 -34.27 -4.45 -12.64
N VAL A 284 -33.67 -4.44 -11.46
CA VAL A 284 -33.51 -3.23 -10.64
C VAL A 284 -32.08 -2.71 -10.85
N PRO A 285 -31.87 -1.55 -11.47
CA PRO A 285 -30.53 -0.99 -11.66
C PRO A 285 -29.79 -0.84 -10.31
N PRO A 286 -28.48 -1.14 -10.24
CA PRO A 286 -27.57 -1.40 -11.37
C PRO A 286 -27.55 -2.86 -11.86
N GLY A 287 -28.37 -3.75 -11.28
CA GLY A 287 -28.53 -5.11 -11.77
C GLY A 287 -29.15 -5.15 -13.16
N GLY A 288 -28.63 -6.02 -14.03
CA GLY A 288 -29.12 -6.18 -15.41
C GLY A 288 -30.21 -7.25 -15.58
N ILE A 289 -30.46 -8.07 -14.56
CA ILE A 289 -31.46 -9.15 -14.54
C ILE A 289 -32.30 -9.05 -13.25
N PRO A 290 -33.48 -9.70 -13.18
CA PRO A 290 -34.26 -9.77 -11.94
C PRO A 290 -33.46 -10.39 -10.78
N ILE A 291 -33.69 -9.92 -9.55
CA ILE A 291 -32.93 -10.35 -8.36
C ILE A 291 -33.16 -11.85 -8.05
N ALA A 292 -34.33 -12.39 -8.40
CA ALA A 292 -34.66 -13.81 -8.26
C ALA A 292 -33.72 -14.72 -9.07
N GLU A 293 -33.19 -14.23 -10.19
CA GLU A 293 -32.32 -14.99 -11.10
C GLU A 293 -30.82 -14.81 -10.78
N MET A 294 -30.49 -13.94 -9.82
CA MET A 294 -29.10 -13.68 -9.43
C MET A 294 -28.58 -14.75 -8.49
N ASP A 295 -27.29 -15.08 -8.61
CA ASP A 295 -26.56 -15.84 -7.61
C ASP A 295 -26.08 -14.90 -6.47
N PRO A 296 -25.65 -15.46 -5.32
CA PRO A 296 -25.16 -14.65 -4.19
C PRO A 296 -24.04 -13.68 -4.57
N GLY A 297 -23.16 -14.07 -5.51
CA GLY A 297 -22.09 -13.24 -6.03
C GLY A 297 -22.58 -12.05 -6.85
N MET A 298 -23.60 -12.25 -7.70
CA MET A 298 -24.26 -11.16 -8.44
C MET A 298 -24.95 -10.17 -7.50
N VAL A 299 -25.72 -10.66 -6.51
CA VAL A 299 -26.37 -9.79 -5.51
C VAL A 299 -25.34 -8.98 -4.73
N PHE A 300 -24.24 -9.63 -4.32
CA PHE A 300 -23.11 -8.94 -3.69
C PHE A 300 -22.53 -7.85 -4.58
N ARG A 301 -22.20 -8.18 -5.83
CA ARG A 301 -21.51 -7.29 -6.77
C ARG A 301 -22.35 -6.06 -7.11
N TYR A 302 -23.64 -6.22 -7.37
CA TYR A 302 -24.52 -5.15 -7.85
C TYR A 302 -25.10 -4.29 -6.73
N TYR A 303 -25.33 -4.84 -5.53
CA TYR A 303 -26.03 -4.10 -4.47
C TYR A 303 -25.18 -3.96 -3.19
N VAL A 304 -24.80 -5.07 -2.56
CA VAL A 304 -24.14 -5.05 -1.24
C VAL A 304 -22.78 -4.37 -1.29
N ARG A 305 -22.02 -4.56 -2.38
CA ARG A 305 -20.71 -3.94 -2.55
C ARG A 305 -20.78 -2.42 -2.54
N ILE A 306 -21.87 -1.81 -3.04
CA ILE A 306 -22.09 -0.36 -3.01
C ILE A 306 -22.21 0.13 -1.56
N ILE A 307 -22.89 -0.63 -0.70
CA ILE A 307 -22.93 -0.36 0.75
C ILE A 307 -21.51 -0.42 1.32
N GLY A 308 -20.71 -1.41 0.93
CA GLY A 308 -19.29 -1.50 1.29
C GLY A 308 -18.48 -0.28 0.84
N VAL A 309 -18.67 0.18 -0.41
CA VAL A 309 -18.00 1.39 -0.92
C VAL A 309 -18.42 2.64 -0.13
N GLY A 310 -19.71 2.80 0.14
CA GLY A 310 -20.25 3.87 0.98
C GLY A 310 -19.67 3.83 2.38
N ALA A 311 -19.48 2.65 2.96
CA ALA A 311 -18.82 2.49 4.25
C ALA A 311 -17.33 2.87 4.19
N ILE A 312 -16.60 2.51 3.12
CA ILE A 312 -15.19 2.92 2.93
C ILE A 312 -15.10 4.45 2.82
N ALA A 313 -15.97 5.06 2.00
CA ALA A 313 -16.03 6.51 1.84
C ALA A 313 -16.39 7.21 3.16
N GLY A 314 -17.41 6.74 3.87
CA GLY A 314 -17.79 7.24 5.19
C GLY A 314 -16.66 7.13 6.22
N ALA A 315 -15.93 6.01 6.23
CA ALA A 315 -14.76 5.83 7.08
C ALA A 315 -13.62 6.80 6.73
N GLY A 316 -13.40 7.05 5.43
CA GLY A 316 -12.45 8.05 4.94
C GLY A 316 -12.82 9.47 5.37
N ILE A 317 -14.09 9.87 5.18
CA ILE A 317 -14.60 11.18 5.60
C ILE A 317 -14.49 11.38 7.11
N LEU A 318 -14.90 10.39 7.91
CA LEU A 318 -14.74 10.43 9.37
C LEU A 318 -13.26 10.49 9.79
N GLY A 319 -12.38 9.82 9.03
CA GLY A 319 -10.94 9.91 9.18
C GLY A 319 -10.43 11.34 8.99
N ILE A 320 -10.88 12.03 7.94
CA ILE A 320 -10.57 13.44 7.65
C ILE A 320 -11.04 14.34 8.80
N ILE A 321 -12.31 14.22 9.21
CA ILE A 321 -12.89 15.04 10.28
C ILE A 321 -12.09 14.87 11.57
N SER A 322 -11.72 13.63 11.91
CA SER A 322 -10.94 13.36 13.12
C SER A 322 -9.48 13.82 13.04
N SER A 323 -8.90 13.91 11.85
CA SER A 323 -7.52 14.39 11.66
C SER A 323 -7.43 15.91 11.41
N LEU A 324 -8.57 16.57 11.14
CA LEU A 324 -8.64 18.01 10.85
C LEU A 324 -7.96 18.90 11.92
N PRO A 325 -8.13 18.68 13.24
CA PRO A 325 -7.46 19.51 14.25
C PRO A 325 -5.93 19.38 14.19
N SER A 326 -5.42 18.16 14.03
CA SER A 326 -3.98 17.93 13.87
C SER A 326 -3.44 18.48 12.56
N MET A 327 -4.24 18.43 11.48
CA MET A 327 -3.91 18.96 10.17
C MET A 327 -3.75 20.49 10.24
N ILE A 328 -4.73 21.20 10.80
CA ILE A 328 -4.70 22.66 10.96
C ILE A 328 -3.51 23.09 11.82
N ARG A 329 -3.26 22.42 12.96
CA ARG A 329 -2.08 22.70 13.80
C ARG A 329 -0.76 22.49 13.05
N SER A 330 -0.70 21.50 12.16
CA SER A 330 0.50 21.20 11.38
C SER A 330 0.71 22.18 10.23
N ILE A 331 -0.37 22.64 9.59
CA ILE A 331 -0.32 23.74 8.61
C ILE A 331 0.17 25.03 9.28
N GLY A 332 -0.32 25.35 10.48
CA GLY A 332 0.16 26.50 11.25
C GLY A 332 1.66 26.39 11.62
N ALA A 333 2.09 25.20 12.03
CA ALA A 333 3.50 24.93 12.31
C ALA A 333 4.38 24.99 11.04
N ASN A 334 3.86 24.61 9.86
CA ASN A 334 4.56 24.71 8.59
C ASN A 334 4.84 26.18 8.21
N ILE A 335 3.83 27.06 8.32
CA ILE A 335 4.02 28.50 8.07
C ILE A 335 5.05 29.10 9.04
N ALA A 336 5.10 28.63 10.29
CA ALA A 336 6.11 29.04 11.25
C ALA A 336 7.51 28.49 10.93
N GLY A 337 7.61 27.21 10.55
CA GLY A 337 8.88 26.55 10.21
C GLY A 337 9.53 27.06 8.92
N LEU A 338 8.75 27.63 7.99
CA LEU A 338 9.31 28.34 6.83
C LEU A 338 10.09 29.61 7.21
N LYS A 339 9.83 30.18 8.40
CA LYS A 339 10.60 31.33 8.91
C LYS A 339 11.90 30.90 9.59
N SER A 340 12.05 29.63 9.99
CA SER A 340 13.28 29.09 10.61
C SER A 340 14.24 28.49 9.59
N GLN A 341 14.47 29.20 8.48
CA GLN A 341 15.44 28.77 7.47
C GLN A 341 16.85 28.72 8.07
N ASP A 342 17.58 27.63 7.79
CA ASP A 342 18.96 27.43 8.23
C ASP A 342 19.88 28.51 7.60
N GLN A 343 20.30 29.49 8.40
CA GLN A 343 21.13 30.63 7.96
C GLN A 343 22.64 30.33 7.97
N ARG A 344 23.07 29.08 8.14
CA ARG A 344 24.50 28.72 8.28
C ARG A 344 25.23 28.74 6.93
N SER A 345 26.46 29.27 6.94
CA SER A 345 27.36 29.38 5.77
C SER A 345 27.81 28.00 5.25
N LYS A 346 27.94 27.83 3.93
CA LYS A 346 28.22 26.56 3.23
C LYS A 346 29.55 25.88 3.57
N THR A 347 30.53 26.60 4.11
CA THR A 347 31.90 26.11 4.32
C THR A 347 32.09 25.32 5.62
N GLU A 348 31.12 25.32 6.54
CA GLU A 348 31.22 24.68 7.88
C GLU A 348 30.14 23.61 8.16
N ILE A 349 29.35 23.20 7.16
CA ILE A 349 28.20 22.29 7.41
C ILE A 349 28.68 20.82 7.52
N PRO A 350 28.41 20.14 8.66
CA PRO A 350 28.69 18.72 8.85
C PRO A 350 28.08 17.84 7.75
N ARG A 351 28.71 16.74 7.35
CA ARG A 351 28.19 15.82 6.29
C ARG A 351 26.75 15.43 6.55
N VAL A 352 26.43 15.15 7.80
CA VAL A 352 25.12 14.68 8.27
C VAL A 352 24.02 15.76 8.19
N ASP A 353 24.40 17.01 7.95
CA ASP A 353 23.49 18.14 7.76
C ASP A 353 23.48 18.72 6.34
N ARG A 354 24.34 18.23 5.44
CA ARG A 354 24.35 18.64 4.03
C ARG A 354 23.08 18.17 3.32
N SER A 355 22.11 19.07 3.16
CA SER A 355 20.88 18.87 2.38
C SER A 355 20.95 19.53 0.99
N LEU A 356 19.93 19.30 0.15
CA LEU A 356 19.76 20.06 -1.09
C LEU A 356 19.43 21.52 -0.77
N SER A 357 19.99 22.46 -1.56
CA SER A 357 19.82 23.88 -1.29
C SER A 357 18.40 24.37 -1.58
N GLY A 358 17.96 25.43 -0.89
CA GLY A 358 16.68 26.08 -1.18
C GLY A 358 16.55 26.54 -2.63
N LYS A 359 17.66 26.99 -3.26
CA LYS A 359 17.70 27.34 -4.69
C LYS A 359 17.42 26.12 -5.57
N THR A 360 18.04 24.98 -5.28
CA THR A 360 17.80 23.71 -6.00
C THR A 360 16.35 23.27 -5.87
N THR A 361 15.77 23.42 -4.68
CA THR A 361 14.37 23.08 -4.40
C THR A 361 13.41 23.97 -5.18
N LEU A 362 13.65 25.29 -5.20
CA LEU A 362 12.84 26.23 -5.96
C LEU A 362 12.91 25.96 -7.47
N VAL A 363 14.11 25.72 -8.00
CA VAL A 363 14.28 25.31 -9.40
C VAL A 363 13.53 24.01 -9.69
N GLY A 364 13.62 23.03 -8.79
CA GLY A 364 12.86 21.78 -8.90
C GLY A 364 11.34 21.99 -8.90
N LEU A 365 10.82 22.90 -8.07
CA LEU A 365 9.40 23.25 -8.05
C LEU A 365 8.95 23.97 -9.33
N VAL A 366 9.79 24.85 -9.89
CA VAL A 366 9.50 25.51 -11.18
C VAL A 366 9.49 24.48 -12.31
N ILE A 367 10.49 23.59 -12.37
CA ILE A 367 10.54 22.50 -13.36
C ILE A 367 9.31 21.62 -13.22
N PHE A 368 8.95 21.23 -11.98
CA PHE A 368 7.75 20.46 -11.70
C PHE A 368 6.50 21.19 -12.22
N ALA A 369 6.34 22.48 -11.92
CA ALA A 369 5.17 23.26 -12.33
C ALA A 369 5.04 23.31 -13.86
N VAL A 370 6.16 23.49 -14.58
CA VAL A 370 6.19 23.48 -16.05
C VAL A 370 5.81 22.09 -16.59
N LEU A 371 6.41 21.02 -16.06
CA LEU A 371 6.11 19.65 -16.50
C LEU A 371 4.67 19.25 -16.20
N ALA A 372 4.15 19.61 -15.02
CA ALA A 372 2.75 19.39 -14.66
C ALA A 372 1.83 20.18 -15.59
N PHE A 373 2.13 21.45 -15.87
CA PHE A 373 1.34 22.25 -16.80
C PHE A 373 1.31 21.66 -18.21
N ILE A 374 2.45 21.23 -18.74
CA ILE A 374 2.55 20.54 -20.04
C ILE A 374 1.72 19.24 -20.02
N PHE A 375 1.85 18.45 -18.96
CA PHE A 375 1.10 17.21 -18.79
C PHE A 375 -0.41 17.44 -18.74
N PHE A 376 -0.90 18.41 -17.97
CA PHE A 376 -2.33 18.71 -17.91
C PHE A 376 -2.84 19.36 -19.21
N SER A 377 -1.99 20.07 -19.96
CA SER A 377 -2.36 20.72 -21.23
C SER A 377 -2.49 19.74 -22.39
N TYR A 378 -1.55 18.81 -22.52
CA TYR A 378 -1.47 17.92 -23.69
C TYR A 378 -1.58 16.44 -23.33
N GLY A 379 -1.19 16.07 -22.12
CA GLY A 379 -1.16 14.69 -21.66
C GLY A 379 -2.52 14.12 -21.31
N ILE A 380 -3.60 14.92 -21.26
CA ILE A 380 -4.94 14.47 -20.85
C ILE A 380 -5.92 14.32 -22.03
N GLY A 381 -5.70 15.05 -23.14
CA GLY A 381 -6.56 14.94 -24.32
C GLY A 381 -7.89 15.71 -24.24
N VAL A 382 -7.99 16.74 -23.39
CA VAL A 382 -9.12 17.68 -23.37
C VAL A 382 -8.84 18.83 -24.35
N ALA A 383 -9.81 19.18 -25.21
CA ALA A 383 -9.71 20.35 -26.08
C ALA A 383 -9.77 21.66 -25.25
N ASP A 384 -9.05 22.72 -25.68
CA ASP A 384 -8.96 24.01 -24.97
C ASP A 384 -8.49 23.92 -23.50
N ALA A 385 -7.54 23.00 -23.23
CA ALA A 385 -7.08 22.65 -21.89
C ALA A 385 -6.26 23.71 -21.14
N GLY A 386 -5.90 24.85 -21.73
CA GLY A 386 -4.96 25.80 -21.12
C GLY A 386 -5.38 26.28 -19.73
N LEU A 387 -6.67 26.64 -19.56
CA LEU A 387 -7.21 27.07 -18.27
C LEU A 387 -7.27 25.91 -17.27
N TYR A 388 -7.82 24.76 -17.67
CA TYR A 388 -7.93 23.59 -16.80
C TYR A 388 -6.56 23.07 -16.37
N ALA A 389 -5.56 23.14 -17.25
CA ALA A 389 -4.18 22.76 -16.96
C ALA A 389 -3.51 23.71 -15.99
N PHE A 390 -3.69 25.02 -16.18
CA PHE A 390 -3.21 26.02 -15.23
C PHE A 390 -3.82 25.79 -13.84
N VAL A 391 -5.15 25.68 -13.77
CA VAL A 391 -5.86 25.46 -12.50
C VAL A 391 -5.45 24.13 -11.86
N SER A 392 -5.36 23.04 -12.63
CA SER A 392 -4.91 21.74 -12.12
C SER A 392 -3.50 21.82 -11.54
N THR A 393 -2.58 22.51 -12.22
CA THR A 393 -1.20 22.69 -11.74
C THR A 393 -1.17 23.50 -10.44
N VAL A 394 -1.93 24.59 -10.36
CA VAL A 394 -2.05 25.40 -9.14
C VAL A 394 -2.66 24.59 -8.00
N LEU A 395 -3.73 23.83 -8.25
CA LEU A 395 -4.36 22.97 -7.25
C LEU A 395 -3.42 21.89 -6.74
N VAL A 396 -2.69 21.21 -7.63
CA VAL A 396 -1.68 20.21 -7.27
C VAL A 396 -0.63 20.83 -6.34
N LEU A 397 -0.04 21.96 -6.72
CA LEU A 397 0.96 22.66 -5.92
C LEU A 397 0.41 23.09 -4.56
N ALA A 398 -0.77 23.74 -4.54
CA ALA A 398 -1.36 24.28 -3.33
C ALA A 398 -1.79 23.19 -2.35
N ILE A 399 -2.49 22.16 -2.83
CA ILE A 399 -2.99 21.08 -1.98
C ILE A 399 -1.84 20.22 -1.45
N ALA A 400 -0.90 19.82 -2.32
CA ALA A 400 0.24 19.03 -1.88
C ALA A 400 1.16 19.83 -0.91
N PHE A 401 1.32 21.14 -1.11
CA PHE A 401 2.04 21.99 -0.16
C PHE A 401 1.40 21.99 1.24
N LEU A 402 0.08 22.05 1.31
CA LEU A 402 -0.66 22.04 2.58
C LEU A 402 -0.60 20.68 3.27
N PHE A 403 -0.69 19.58 2.50
CA PHE A 403 -0.86 18.25 3.07
C PHE A 403 0.45 17.45 3.24
N ALA A 404 1.52 17.71 2.48
CA ALA A 404 2.80 17.01 2.63
C ALA A 404 3.40 17.06 4.07
N PRO A 405 3.43 18.22 4.76
CA PRO A 405 3.87 18.28 6.16
C PRO A 405 2.95 17.48 7.11
N VAL A 406 1.65 17.44 6.81
CA VAL A 406 0.65 16.70 7.62
C VAL A 406 0.93 15.20 7.52
N ALA A 407 1.21 14.71 6.30
CA ALA A 407 1.61 13.32 6.07
C ALA A 407 2.89 12.97 6.85
N ALA A 408 3.95 13.79 6.73
CA ALA A 408 5.20 13.62 7.46
C ALA A 408 5.01 13.56 8.97
N ARG A 409 4.18 14.45 9.54
CA ARG A 409 3.90 14.44 10.97
C ARG A 409 3.07 13.23 11.40
N ALA A 410 2.08 12.83 10.60
CA ALA A 410 1.24 11.68 10.91
C ALA A 410 2.07 10.38 10.96
N ILE A 411 2.98 10.18 10.00
CA ILE A 411 3.95 9.09 10.05
C ILE A 411 4.85 9.20 11.27
N ALA A 412 5.36 10.39 11.59
CA ALA A 412 6.24 10.56 12.73
C ALA A 412 5.58 10.18 14.08
N ILE A 413 4.26 10.33 14.20
CA ILE A 413 3.51 10.03 15.42
C ILE A 413 2.98 8.58 15.42
N VAL A 414 2.31 8.17 14.34
CA VAL A 414 1.51 6.93 14.30
C VAL A 414 2.18 5.84 13.44
N GLY A 415 3.12 6.20 12.57
CA GLY A 415 3.77 5.28 11.63
C GLY A 415 2.97 4.99 10.36
N THR A 416 1.89 5.74 10.11
CA THR A 416 1.02 5.53 8.94
C THR A 416 0.59 6.86 8.33
N ASN A 417 0.58 6.94 6.99
CA ASN A 417 0.06 8.10 6.27
C ASN A 417 -1.47 8.06 6.17
N PRO A 418 -2.21 9.15 6.48
CA PRO A 418 -3.65 9.23 6.29
C PRO A 418 -4.02 9.51 4.82
N VAL A 419 -3.37 8.82 3.87
CA VAL A 419 -3.44 9.10 2.43
C VAL A 419 -4.88 9.06 1.94
N SER A 420 -5.61 7.98 2.24
CA SER A 420 -6.98 7.76 1.73
C SER A 420 -7.92 8.93 2.04
N GLY A 421 -7.92 9.45 3.28
CA GLY A 421 -8.75 10.60 3.65
C GLY A 421 -8.32 11.90 2.95
N MET A 422 -7.02 12.20 2.92
CA MET A 422 -6.52 13.42 2.27
C MET A 422 -6.82 13.41 0.76
N THR A 423 -6.74 12.25 0.12
CA THR A 423 -7.09 12.07 -1.29
C THR A 423 -8.57 12.32 -1.56
N MET A 424 -9.49 11.82 -0.72
CA MET A 424 -10.93 12.12 -0.88
C MET A 424 -11.19 13.62 -0.80
N LEU A 425 -10.58 14.32 0.17
CA LEU A 425 -10.70 15.77 0.28
C LEU A 425 -10.14 16.49 -0.95
N THR A 426 -9.01 16.03 -1.49
CA THR A 426 -8.45 16.54 -2.75
C THR A 426 -9.44 16.38 -3.91
N LEU A 427 -10.03 15.18 -4.09
CA LEU A 427 -10.98 14.94 -5.16
C LEU A 427 -12.24 15.80 -5.03
N ILE A 428 -12.74 16.01 -3.81
CA ILE A 428 -13.90 16.88 -3.57
C ILE A 428 -13.56 18.34 -3.89
N ILE A 429 -12.45 18.88 -3.38
CA ILE A 429 -12.03 20.26 -3.62
C ILE A 429 -11.79 20.48 -5.11
N THR A 430 -10.99 19.64 -5.74
CA THR A 430 -10.67 19.74 -7.16
C THR A 430 -11.93 19.56 -8.01
N GLY A 431 -12.78 18.59 -7.67
CA GLY A 431 -14.02 18.33 -8.39
C GLY A 431 -14.96 19.54 -8.40
N VAL A 432 -15.18 20.16 -7.24
CA VAL A 432 -16.00 21.38 -7.11
C VAL A 432 -15.40 22.55 -7.89
N VAL A 433 -14.07 22.72 -7.86
CA VAL A 433 -13.40 23.78 -8.63
C VAL A 433 -13.56 23.55 -10.14
N MET A 434 -13.40 22.31 -10.61
CA MET A 434 -13.56 21.98 -12.03
C MET A 434 -14.99 22.17 -12.52
N LEU A 435 -15.99 21.79 -11.72
CA LEU A 435 -17.40 22.05 -12.02
C LEU A 435 -17.70 23.55 -12.17
N LYS A 436 -17.16 24.38 -11.27
CA LYS A 436 -17.33 25.84 -11.35
C LYS A 436 -16.67 26.47 -12.58
N LEU A 437 -15.67 25.80 -13.15
CA LEU A 437 -15.02 26.21 -14.40
C LEU A 437 -15.72 25.65 -15.64
N GLY A 438 -16.83 24.92 -15.48
CA GLY A 438 -17.62 24.36 -16.58
C GLY A 438 -17.17 22.98 -17.06
N LEU A 439 -16.16 22.38 -16.44
CA LEU A 439 -15.73 21.02 -16.79
C LEU A 439 -16.66 20.01 -16.11
N THR A 440 -17.44 19.28 -16.90
CA THR A 440 -18.46 18.33 -16.42
C THR A 440 -18.26 16.94 -17.04
N GLY A 441 -18.98 15.94 -16.53
CA GLY A 441 -18.97 14.57 -17.07
C GLY A 441 -17.59 13.90 -17.03
N GLY A 442 -17.34 13.01 -17.99
CA GLY A 442 -16.13 12.19 -18.05
C GLY A 442 -14.81 12.96 -18.05
N PRO A 443 -14.63 14.05 -18.84
CA PRO A 443 -13.43 14.88 -18.78
C PRO A 443 -13.17 15.48 -17.39
N GLY A 444 -14.23 15.90 -16.69
CA GLY A 444 -14.17 16.41 -15.32
C GLY A 444 -13.70 15.35 -14.33
N MET A 445 -14.23 14.13 -14.44
CA MET A 445 -13.80 12.98 -13.64
C MET A 445 -12.32 12.64 -13.92
N PHE A 446 -11.93 12.62 -15.20
CA PHE A 446 -10.57 12.27 -15.59
C PHE A 446 -9.53 13.26 -15.03
N VAL A 447 -9.72 14.56 -15.27
CA VAL A 447 -8.80 15.61 -14.79
C VAL A 447 -8.72 15.60 -13.26
N THR A 448 -9.88 15.50 -12.58
CA THR A 448 -9.94 15.50 -11.12
C THR A 448 -9.19 14.30 -10.53
N MET A 449 -9.33 13.11 -11.12
CA MET A 449 -8.60 11.93 -10.67
C MET A 449 -7.10 12.01 -10.94
N MET A 450 -6.68 12.61 -12.06
CA MET A 450 -5.26 12.82 -12.35
C MET A 450 -4.61 13.78 -11.35
N VAL A 451 -5.28 14.89 -11.03
CA VAL A 451 -4.86 15.80 -9.94
C VAL A 451 -4.79 15.04 -8.61
N GLY A 452 -5.84 14.26 -8.30
CA GLY A 452 -5.89 13.41 -7.13
C GLY A 452 -4.71 12.43 -7.06
N GLY A 453 -4.34 11.79 -8.16
CA GLY A 453 -3.22 10.85 -8.23
C GLY A 453 -1.86 11.51 -7.98
N VAL A 454 -1.62 12.69 -8.55
CA VAL A 454 -0.37 13.43 -8.28
C VAL A 454 -0.28 13.83 -6.81
N VAL A 455 -1.35 14.39 -6.24
CA VAL A 455 -1.39 14.83 -4.84
C VAL A 455 -1.28 13.64 -3.88
N CYS A 456 -2.05 12.58 -4.10
CA CYS A 456 -2.05 11.35 -3.31
C CYS A 456 -0.64 10.73 -3.24
N THR A 457 0.06 10.69 -4.39
CA THR A 457 1.43 10.19 -4.47
C THR A 457 2.43 11.13 -3.80
N ALA A 458 2.27 12.45 -3.93
CA ALA A 458 3.11 13.42 -3.21
C ALA A 458 2.98 13.29 -1.69
N LEU A 459 1.78 13.00 -1.21
CA LEU A 459 1.50 12.78 0.21
C LEU A 459 2.17 11.53 0.75
N ALA A 460 1.99 10.41 0.03
CA ALA A 460 2.60 9.15 0.40
C ALA A 460 4.14 9.26 0.38
N ALA A 461 4.70 9.85 -0.67
CA ALA A 461 6.15 10.01 -0.84
C ALA A 461 6.78 10.96 0.18
N SER A 462 6.13 12.08 0.50
CA SER A 462 6.63 13.04 1.51
C SER A 462 6.67 12.45 2.91
N GLY A 463 5.62 11.73 3.32
CA GLY A 463 5.59 11.08 4.63
C GLY A 463 6.69 10.02 4.77
N ALA A 464 6.83 9.18 3.76
CA ALA A 464 7.86 8.13 3.70
C ALA A 464 9.28 8.68 3.76
N LEU A 465 9.54 9.71 2.95
CA LEU A 465 10.84 10.36 2.93
C LEU A 465 11.19 10.94 4.31
N ALA A 466 10.20 11.35 5.11
CA ALA A 466 10.43 11.82 6.47
C ALA A 466 10.94 10.68 7.38
N SER A 467 10.36 9.48 7.30
CA SER A 467 10.86 8.28 7.98
C SER A 467 12.28 7.94 7.53
N ASP A 468 12.55 7.93 6.23
CA ASP A 468 13.87 7.59 5.68
C ASP A 468 14.95 8.59 6.09
N LEU A 469 14.65 9.89 6.03
CA LEU A 469 15.55 10.93 6.51
C LEU A 469 15.80 10.80 8.01
N LYS A 470 14.84 10.27 8.79
CA LYS A 470 15.05 10.01 10.22
C LYS A 470 15.97 8.83 10.46
N VAL A 471 15.79 7.72 9.72
CA VAL A 471 16.72 6.59 9.72
C VAL A 471 18.14 7.06 9.38
N GLY A 472 18.25 7.86 8.31
CA GLY A 472 19.50 8.45 7.87
C GLY A 472 20.11 9.41 8.90
N HIS A 473 19.31 10.23 9.56
CA HIS A 473 19.77 11.16 10.60
C HIS A 473 20.29 10.41 11.84
N TRP A 474 19.62 9.36 12.28
CA TRP A 474 20.07 8.57 13.42
C TRP A 474 21.35 7.80 13.14
N ILE A 475 21.44 7.19 11.96
CA ILE A 475 22.61 6.39 11.56
C ILE A 475 23.78 7.27 11.12
N GLY A 476 23.51 8.46 10.57
CA GLY A 476 24.52 9.38 10.07
C GLY A 476 24.79 9.26 8.57
N ALA A 477 23.77 9.04 7.74
CA ALA A 477 23.87 9.08 6.28
C ALA A 477 23.73 10.51 5.73
N THR A 478 24.41 10.83 4.63
CA THR A 478 24.40 12.18 4.04
C THR A 478 23.01 12.49 3.44
N PRO A 479 22.28 13.52 3.90
CA PRO A 479 20.93 13.81 3.42
C PRO A 479 20.85 14.14 1.93
N SER A 480 21.80 14.91 1.40
CA SER A 480 21.83 15.28 -0.02
C SER A 480 21.93 14.09 -0.96
N ARG A 481 22.67 13.04 -0.56
CA ARG A 481 22.79 11.79 -1.32
C ARG A 481 21.51 10.98 -1.29
N GLN A 482 20.87 10.85 -0.12
CA GLN A 482 19.55 10.21 0.00
C GLN A 482 18.50 10.92 -0.86
N LEU A 483 18.40 12.25 -0.74
CA LEU A 483 17.44 13.07 -1.50
C LEU A 483 17.67 12.96 -3.01
N GLY A 484 18.92 13.01 -3.49
CA GLY A 484 19.22 12.89 -4.91
C GLY A 484 18.83 11.51 -5.48
N LEU A 485 19.19 10.43 -4.77
CA LEU A 485 18.89 9.07 -5.19
C LEU A 485 17.40 8.72 -5.05
N LYS A 486 16.68 9.42 -4.18
CA LYS A 486 15.23 9.29 -4.05
C LYS A 486 14.49 9.67 -5.33
N PHE A 487 14.91 10.70 -6.07
CA PHE A 487 14.29 11.00 -7.38
C PHE A 487 14.44 9.85 -8.38
N LEU A 488 15.62 9.21 -8.40
CA LEU A 488 15.87 8.05 -9.26
C LEU A 488 15.04 6.84 -8.84
N GLY A 489 14.95 6.58 -7.54
CA GLY A 489 14.06 5.54 -7.00
C GLY A 489 12.59 5.80 -7.33
N THR A 490 12.14 7.06 -7.31
CA THR A 490 10.78 7.45 -7.67
C THR A 490 10.49 7.20 -9.14
N PHE A 491 11.45 7.46 -10.02
CA PHE A 491 11.32 7.13 -11.44
C PHE A 491 11.12 5.62 -11.64
N VAL A 492 11.98 4.79 -11.02
CA VAL A 492 11.84 3.33 -11.10
C VAL A 492 10.51 2.86 -10.51
N ALA A 493 10.12 3.38 -9.34
CA ALA A 493 8.85 3.01 -8.72
C ALA A 493 7.65 3.36 -9.60
N ALA A 494 7.64 4.57 -10.19
CA ALA A 494 6.58 5.02 -11.08
C ALA A 494 6.48 4.15 -12.34
N MET A 495 7.61 3.79 -12.95
CA MET A 495 7.68 2.89 -14.11
C MET A 495 7.04 1.53 -13.78
N PHE A 496 7.53 0.86 -12.75
CA PHE A 496 7.06 -0.48 -12.39
C PHE A 496 5.63 -0.48 -11.80
N CYS A 497 5.21 0.60 -11.15
CA CYS A 497 3.83 0.82 -10.74
C CYS A 497 2.89 0.91 -11.95
N GLY A 498 3.25 1.72 -12.95
CA GLY A 498 2.48 1.85 -14.18
C GLY A 498 2.40 0.55 -14.98
N VAL A 499 3.51 -0.18 -15.11
CA VAL A 499 3.53 -1.50 -15.75
C VAL A 499 2.63 -2.49 -15.00
N ALA A 500 2.76 -2.55 -13.66
CA ALA A 500 1.93 -3.44 -12.85
C ALA A 500 0.44 -3.15 -13.01
N MET A 501 0.03 -1.88 -12.94
CA MET A 501 -1.36 -1.49 -13.14
C MET A 501 -1.85 -1.80 -14.56
N TRP A 502 -1.04 -1.56 -15.59
CA TRP A 502 -1.41 -1.87 -16.96
C TRP A 502 -1.65 -3.36 -17.18
N VAL A 503 -0.74 -4.20 -16.68
CA VAL A 503 -0.88 -5.67 -16.77
C VAL A 503 -2.12 -6.16 -15.99
N MET A 504 -2.43 -5.54 -14.85
CA MET A 504 -3.62 -5.91 -14.06
C MET A 504 -4.93 -5.33 -14.60
N ALA A 505 -4.88 -4.26 -15.40
CA ALA A 505 -6.06 -3.68 -16.03
C ALA A 505 -6.80 -4.71 -16.90
N ASP A 506 -6.04 -5.58 -17.58
CA ASP A 506 -6.56 -6.68 -18.40
C ASP A 506 -7.40 -7.71 -17.62
N GLN A 507 -7.20 -7.81 -16.30
CA GLN A 507 -7.99 -8.68 -15.42
C GLN A 507 -9.28 -8.00 -14.92
N GLY A 508 -9.45 -6.70 -15.22
CA GLY A 508 -10.60 -5.90 -14.83
C GLY A 508 -10.52 -5.40 -13.39
N PHE A 509 -10.27 -4.10 -13.21
CA PHE A 509 -10.38 -3.45 -11.91
C PHE A 509 -11.84 -3.38 -11.43
N GLY A 510 -12.04 -3.52 -10.12
CA GLY A 510 -13.38 -3.56 -9.57
C GLY A 510 -14.10 -4.89 -9.82
N THR A 511 -13.40 -5.95 -10.23
CA THR A 511 -13.96 -7.32 -10.33
C THR A 511 -13.61 -8.14 -9.08
N THR A 512 -13.95 -9.43 -9.07
CA THR A 512 -13.47 -10.36 -8.02
C THR A 512 -11.98 -10.69 -8.18
N ALA A 513 -11.44 -10.62 -9.40
CA ALA A 513 -10.02 -10.86 -9.67
C ALA A 513 -9.15 -9.74 -9.09
N ILE A 514 -9.46 -8.48 -9.44
CA ILE A 514 -8.79 -7.29 -8.89
C ILE A 514 -9.83 -6.33 -8.28
N PRO A 515 -10.16 -6.48 -6.98
CA PRO A 515 -11.20 -5.70 -6.34
C PRO A 515 -10.96 -4.19 -6.26
N ALA A 516 -9.72 -3.73 -6.06
CA ALA A 516 -9.36 -2.31 -5.97
C ALA A 516 -10.31 -1.45 -5.07
N PRO A 517 -10.45 -1.78 -3.77
CA PRO A 517 -11.38 -1.11 -2.85
C PRO A 517 -11.19 0.41 -2.72
N GLN A 518 -9.94 0.86 -2.57
CA GLN A 518 -9.65 2.28 -2.38
C GLN A 518 -10.04 3.08 -3.63
N ALA A 519 -9.67 2.58 -4.81
CA ALA A 519 -10.03 3.18 -6.09
C ALA A 519 -11.55 3.21 -6.32
N SER A 520 -12.26 2.18 -5.86
CA SER A 520 -13.73 2.13 -5.98
C SER A 520 -14.42 3.21 -5.14
N ALA A 521 -13.91 3.49 -3.93
CA ALA A 521 -14.38 4.62 -3.15
C ALA A 521 -14.11 5.96 -3.85
N MET A 522 -12.94 6.13 -4.48
CA MET A 522 -12.64 7.35 -5.24
C MET A 522 -13.52 7.49 -6.49
N LYS A 523 -13.82 6.38 -7.17
CA LYS A 523 -14.77 6.33 -8.30
C LYS A 523 -16.13 6.90 -7.89
N GLU A 524 -16.74 6.35 -6.82
CA GLU A 524 -18.09 6.75 -6.41
C GLU A 524 -18.16 8.23 -5.99
N ILE A 525 -17.09 8.76 -5.39
CA ILE A 525 -17.00 10.21 -5.09
C ILE A 525 -17.06 11.03 -6.38
N LEU A 526 -16.33 10.64 -7.43
CA LEU A 526 -16.35 11.37 -8.69
C LEU A 526 -17.68 11.21 -9.44
N VAL A 527 -18.28 10.03 -9.41
CA VAL A 527 -19.65 9.83 -9.93
C VAL A 527 -20.63 10.72 -9.17
N GLY A 528 -20.47 10.92 -7.87
CA GLY A 528 -21.29 11.87 -7.10
C GLY A 528 -21.11 13.33 -7.47
N ILE A 529 -19.91 13.73 -7.87
CA ILE A 529 -19.61 15.12 -8.22
C ILE A 529 -20.01 15.42 -9.68
N PHE A 530 -19.67 14.52 -10.61
CA PHE A 530 -19.77 14.76 -12.05
C PHE A 530 -20.79 13.89 -12.77
N GLY A 531 -21.35 12.88 -12.11
CA GLY A 531 -22.31 11.95 -12.72
C GLY A 531 -23.61 12.65 -13.10
N THR A 532 -24.13 12.29 -14.26
CA THR A 532 -25.34 12.87 -14.85
C THR A 532 -26.56 11.93 -14.79
N THR A 533 -26.36 10.70 -14.31
CA THR A 533 -27.40 9.66 -14.30
C THR A 533 -28.07 9.59 -12.92
N GLU A 534 -29.39 9.69 -12.89
CA GLU A 534 -30.18 9.48 -11.67
C GLU A 534 -30.19 7.98 -11.30
N ALA A 535 -29.32 7.59 -10.37
CA ALA A 535 -29.28 6.25 -9.80
C ALA A 535 -29.67 6.30 -8.29
N PRO A 536 -30.95 6.57 -7.96
CA PRO A 536 -31.34 6.84 -6.58
C PRO A 536 -31.07 5.67 -5.63
N LEU A 537 -31.28 4.43 -6.09
CA LEU A 537 -31.00 3.23 -5.29
C LEU A 537 -29.51 3.10 -4.94
N GLN A 538 -28.61 3.36 -5.90
CA GLN A 538 -27.16 3.35 -5.66
C GLN A 538 -26.78 4.36 -4.58
N TRP A 539 -27.37 5.55 -4.59
CA TRP A 539 -27.14 6.57 -3.56
C TRP A 539 -27.70 6.19 -2.18
N TYR A 540 -28.86 5.53 -2.13
CA TYR A 540 -29.38 5.03 -0.85
C TYR A 540 -28.50 3.93 -0.26
N LEU A 541 -28.04 2.98 -1.09
CA LEU A 541 -27.11 1.92 -0.66
C LEU A 541 -25.76 2.50 -0.22
N PHE A 542 -25.22 3.47 -0.97
CA PHE A 542 -24.01 4.19 -0.60
C PHE A 542 -24.18 4.95 0.73
N GLY A 543 -25.28 5.68 0.88
CA GLY A 543 -25.62 6.42 2.10
C GLY A 543 -25.79 5.51 3.31
N LEU A 544 -26.38 4.33 3.13
CA LEU A 544 -26.47 3.29 4.16
C LEU A 544 -25.08 2.85 4.63
N GLY A 545 -24.14 2.69 3.70
CA GLY A 545 -22.74 2.41 4.01
C GLY A 545 -22.11 3.52 4.86
N VAL A 546 -22.29 4.78 4.46
CA VAL A 546 -21.78 5.94 5.21
C VAL A 546 -22.34 5.97 6.64
N LEU A 547 -23.64 5.71 6.79
CA LEU A 547 -24.31 5.64 8.08
C LEU A 547 -23.76 4.50 8.94
N LEU A 548 -23.54 3.32 8.36
CA LEU A 548 -22.94 2.20 9.07
C LEU A 548 -21.53 2.54 9.59
N SER A 549 -20.72 3.23 8.79
CA SER A 549 -19.40 3.70 9.23
C SER A 549 -19.47 4.68 10.41
N LEU A 550 -20.50 5.53 10.47
CA LEU A 550 -20.75 6.39 11.63
C LEU A 550 -21.09 5.56 12.88
N ILE A 551 -21.99 4.57 12.75
CA ILE A 551 -22.36 3.66 13.85
C ILE A 551 -21.14 2.89 14.37
N LEU A 552 -20.32 2.34 13.47
CA LEU A 552 -19.08 1.65 13.83
C LEU A 552 -18.12 2.56 14.58
N ARG A 553 -17.99 3.82 14.15
CA ARG A 553 -17.16 4.81 14.84
C ARG A 553 -17.67 5.10 16.25
N MET A 554 -18.98 5.22 16.44
CA MET A 554 -19.61 5.47 17.73
C MET A 554 -19.46 4.28 18.70
N THR A 555 -19.43 3.05 18.18
CA THR A 555 -19.24 1.82 18.97
C THR A 555 -17.77 1.49 19.24
N GLY A 556 -16.82 2.28 18.72
CA GLY A 556 -15.38 2.06 18.89
C GLY A 556 -14.79 0.97 17.98
N VAL A 557 -15.56 0.48 17.00
CA VAL A 557 -15.07 -0.44 15.96
C VAL A 557 -14.38 0.36 14.85
N PRO A 558 -13.14 0.04 14.45
CA PRO A 558 -12.45 0.68 13.33
C PRO A 558 -13.27 0.59 12.02
N PRO A 559 -13.87 1.70 11.54
CA PRO A 559 -14.84 1.63 10.45
C PRO A 559 -14.21 1.20 9.12
N LEU A 560 -12.99 1.65 8.83
CA LEU A 560 -12.30 1.33 7.59
C LEU A 560 -12.01 -0.16 7.46
N ALA A 561 -11.56 -0.82 8.53
CA ALA A 561 -11.26 -2.25 8.52
C ALA A 561 -12.53 -3.08 8.28
N PHE A 562 -13.61 -2.72 8.97
CA PHE A 562 -14.92 -3.38 8.79
C PHE A 562 -15.48 -3.15 7.38
N ALA A 563 -15.40 -1.91 6.87
CA ALA A 563 -15.88 -1.55 5.54
C ALA A 563 -15.11 -2.24 4.41
N LEU A 564 -13.79 -2.39 4.54
CA LEU A 564 -12.99 -3.21 3.62
C LEU A 564 -13.48 -4.67 3.61
N GLY A 565 -13.82 -5.19 4.80
CA GLY A 565 -14.48 -6.48 4.96
C GLY A 565 -15.77 -6.61 4.19
N MET A 566 -16.64 -5.60 4.29
CA MET A 566 -17.92 -5.58 3.59
C MET A 566 -17.79 -5.49 2.07
N TYR A 567 -16.75 -4.81 1.59
CA TYR A 567 -16.52 -4.53 0.18
C TYR A 567 -15.82 -5.67 -0.55
N LEU A 568 -14.82 -6.29 0.09
CA LEU A 568 -14.01 -7.32 -0.55
C LEU A 568 -14.80 -8.64 -0.63
N PRO A 569 -14.60 -9.44 -1.69
CA PRO A 569 -15.06 -10.81 -1.72
C PRO A 569 -14.61 -11.55 -0.45
N MET A 570 -15.53 -12.28 0.17
CA MET A 570 -15.26 -13.00 1.42
C MET A 570 -14.09 -13.98 1.28
N GLU A 571 -13.86 -14.52 0.09
CA GLU A 571 -12.73 -15.41 -0.23
C GLU A 571 -11.37 -14.78 0.10
N LEU A 572 -11.25 -13.46 0.05
CA LEU A 572 -10.03 -12.72 0.39
C LEU A 572 -9.91 -12.46 1.90
N ASN A 573 -11.01 -12.39 2.63
CA ASN A 573 -11.00 -12.00 4.04
C ASN A 573 -10.92 -13.19 5.00
N THR A 574 -11.39 -14.36 4.59
CA THR A 574 -11.27 -15.59 5.38
C THR A 574 -9.80 -16.08 5.52
N PRO A 575 -8.90 -15.99 4.52
CA PRO A 575 -7.47 -16.28 4.72
C PRO A 575 -6.77 -15.19 5.56
N VAL A 576 -7.22 -13.93 5.51
CA VAL A 576 -6.75 -12.87 6.43
C VAL A 576 -7.08 -13.25 7.87
N LEU A 577 -8.31 -13.72 8.15
CA LEU A 577 -8.69 -14.24 9.46
C LEU A 577 -7.82 -15.43 9.86
N LEU A 578 -7.59 -16.39 8.95
CA LEU A 578 -6.73 -17.53 9.19
C LEU A 578 -5.31 -17.09 9.61
N GLY A 579 -4.70 -16.15 8.86
CA GLY A 579 -3.42 -15.56 9.22
C GLY A 579 -3.41 -14.93 10.63
N GLY A 580 -4.48 -14.18 10.95
CA GLY A 580 -4.65 -13.57 12.28
C GLY A 580 -4.72 -14.62 13.40
N ILE A 581 -5.42 -15.74 13.16
CA ILE A 581 -5.47 -16.89 14.09
C ILE A 581 -4.08 -17.50 14.26
N LEU A 582 -3.31 -17.68 13.17
CA LEU A 582 -1.93 -18.20 13.24
C LEU A 582 -1.03 -17.28 14.08
N SER A 583 -1.15 -15.97 13.91
CA SER A 583 -0.42 -14.96 14.71
C SER A 583 -0.73 -15.10 16.19
N TRP A 584 -2.01 -15.26 16.55
CA TRP A 584 -2.43 -15.53 17.92
C TRP A 584 -1.91 -16.87 18.45
N LEU A 585 -1.92 -17.94 17.65
CA LEU A 585 -1.41 -19.27 18.03
C LEU A 585 0.10 -19.26 18.29
N VAL A 586 0.87 -18.53 17.47
CA VAL A 586 2.32 -18.39 17.65
C VAL A 586 2.64 -17.57 18.90
N GLY A 587 1.91 -16.46 19.10
CA GLY A 587 2.05 -15.58 20.27
C GLY A 587 1.51 -16.15 21.58
N ARG A 588 0.75 -17.27 21.53
CA ARG A 588 0.18 -17.88 22.73
C ARG A 588 1.27 -18.38 23.68
N ARG A 589 1.28 -17.81 24.89
CA ARG A 589 2.17 -18.15 25.99
C ARG A 589 1.88 -19.54 26.55
N LYS A 590 2.92 -20.33 26.79
CA LYS A 590 2.89 -21.51 27.66
C LYS A 590 3.43 -21.15 29.05
N GLU A 591 3.04 -21.88 30.09
CA GLU A 591 3.51 -21.64 31.47
C GLU A 591 5.04 -21.62 31.60
N THR A 592 5.74 -22.34 30.73
CA THR A 592 7.21 -22.42 30.68
C THR A 592 7.89 -21.29 29.87
N ASP A 593 7.13 -20.38 29.25
CA ASP A 593 7.69 -19.38 28.33
C ASP A 593 8.06 -18.07 29.05
N SER A 594 9.32 -17.65 28.85
CA SER A 594 9.78 -16.30 29.18
C SER A 594 9.29 -15.26 28.16
N ASP A 595 9.17 -14.00 28.59
CA ASP A 595 8.72 -12.91 27.73
C ASP A 595 9.63 -12.72 26.50
N ALA A 596 10.94 -12.91 26.67
CA ALA A 596 11.92 -12.91 25.58
C ALA A 596 11.66 -14.02 24.54
N THR A 597 11.21 -15.20 24.99
CA THR A 597 10.89 -16.32 24.09
C THR A 597 9.62 -16.04 23.29
N VAL A 598 8.60 -15.46 23.92
CA VAL A 598 7.37 -15.06 23.22
C VAL A 598 7.67 -13.99 22.17
N LYS A 599 8.47 -12.98 22.54
CA LYS A 599 8.92 -11.94 21.61
C LYS A 599 9.70 -12.51 20.43
N ALA A 600 10.69 -13.37 20.67
CA ALA A 600 11.49 -13.98 19.60
C ALA A 600 10.66 -14.85 18.63
N ARG A 601 9.62 -15.53 19.11
CA ARG A 601 8.67 -16.28 18.26
C ARG A 601 7.79 -15.34 17.43
N SER A 602 7.30 -14.27 18.05
CA SER A 602 6.50 -13.23 17.37
C SER A 602 7.30 -12.59 16.24
N ASP A 603 8.52 -12.12 16.53
CA ASP A 603 9.39 -11.45 15.56
C ASP A 603 9.72 -12.38 14.37
N LYS A 604 10.03 -13.65 14.65
CA LYS A 604 10.25 -14.64 13.60
C LYS A 604 8.99 -14.93 12.78
N GLY A 605 7.82 -15.00 13.43
CA GLY A 605 6.56 -15.21 12.74
C GLY A 605 6.20 -14.05 11.81
N VAL A 606 6.40 -12.80 12.26
CA VAL A 606 6.26 -11.61 11.40
C VAL A 606 7.20 -11.68 10.21
N LEU A 607 8.45 -12.11 10.41
CA LEU A 607 9.43 -12.28 9.35
C LEU A 607 9.03 -13.34 8.31
N VAL A 608 8.52 -14.49 8.76
CA VAL A 608 8.00 -15.54 7.87
C VAL A 608 6.79 -15.04 7.10
N ALA A 609 5.85 -14.38 7.77
CA ALA A 609 4.66 -13.81 7.13
C ALA A 609 5.02 -12.76 6.07
N SER A 610 5.98 -11.87 6.38
CA SER A 610 6.48 -10.87 5.42
C SER A 610 7.15 -11.51 4.21
N GLY A 611 7.88 -12.62 4.41
CA GLY A 611 8.46 -13.40 3.32
C GLY A 611 7.38 -14.00 2.43
N LEU A 612 6.43 -14.74 3.01
CA LEU A 612 5.31 -15.35 2.27
C LEU A 612 4.51 -14.31 1.47
N MET A 613 4.22 -13.16 2.10
CA MET A 613 3.57 -12.01 1.47
C MET A 613 4.34 -11.48 0.27
N ALA A 614 5.65 -11.22 0.41
CA ALA A 614 6.48 -10.71 -0.68
C ALA A 614 6.63 -11.73 -1.82
N GLY A 615 6.90 -12.99 -1.49
CA GLY A 615 7.08 -14.07 -2.47
C GLY A 615 5.82 -14.34 -3.30
N GLY A 616 4.68 -14.47 -2.64
CA GLY A 616 3.40 -14.70 -3.30
C GLY A 616 2.96 -13.51 -4.14
N ALA A 617 3.18 -12.27 -3.67
CA ALA A 617 2.89 -11.07 -4.45
C ALA A 617 3.74 -10.94 -5.72
N ILE A 618 5.03 -11.29 -5.66
CA ILE A 618 5.91 -11.31 -6.83
C ILE A 618 5.40 -12.32 -7.87
N ILE A 619 5.04 -13.53 -7.44
CA ILE A 619 4.49 -14.54 -8.33
C ILE A 619 3.14 -14.12 -8.91
N GLY A 620 2.28 -13.49 -8.12
CA GLY A 620 1.02 -12.93 -8.64
C GLY A 620 1.23 -11.92 -9.78
N VAL A 621 2.30 -11.12 -9.74
CA VAL A 621 2.65 -10.21 -10.85
C VAL A 621 3.22 -10.98 -12.03
N VAL A 622 4.14 -11.92 -11.79
CA VAL A 622 4.73 -12.74 -12.85
C VAL A 622 3.63 -13.49 -13.61
N ASP A 623 2.68 -14.07 -12.89
CA ASP A 623 1.49 -14.72 -13.43
C ASP A 623 0.67 -13.77 -14.31
N ALA A 624 0.42 -12.55 -13.82
CA ALA A 624 -0.29 -11.53 -14.58
C ALA A 624 0.44 -11.15 -15.89
N ILE A 625 1.78 -11.02 -15.84
CA ILE A 625 2.61 -10.73 -17.03
C ILE A 625 2.56 -11.89 -18.03
N ILE A 626 2.70 -13.13 -17.56
CA ILE A 626 2.61 -14.33 -18.42
C ILE A 626 1.25 -14.37 -19.11
N ASN A 627 0.17 -14.14 -18.36
CA ASN A 627 -1.18 -14.12 -18.91
C ASN A 627 -1.39 -13.00 -19.95
N ALA A 628 -0.85 -11.80 -19.71
CA ALA A 628 -0.89 -10.71 -20.68
C ALA A 628 -0.13 -11.04 -21.98
N ILE A 629 1.07 -11.62 -21.87
CA ILE A 629 1.87 -12.04 -23.03
C ILE A 629 1.15 -13.13 -23.83
N ILE A 630 0.60 -14.15 -23.15
CA ILE A 630 -0.16 -15.22 -23.79
C ILE A 630 -1.33 -14.61 -24.57
N LYS A 631 -2.17 -13.80 -23.91
CA LYS A 631 -3.32 -13.13 -24.53
C LYS A 631 -2.94 -12.34 -25.78
N ALA A 632 -1.83 -11.58 -25.72
CA ALA A 632 -1.31 -10.82 -26.84
C ALA A 632 -0.82 -11.73 -27.99
N SER A 633 -0.11 -12.82 -27.67
CA SER A 633 0.44 -13.76 -28.66
C SER A 633 -0.64 -14.61 -29.36
N THR A 634 -1.75 -14.89 -28.68
CA THR A 634 -2.85 -15.72 -29.19
C THR A 634 -3.97 -14.89 -29.81
N GLY A 635 -3.84 -13.56 -29.86
CA GLY A 635 -4.90 -12.66 -30.33
C GLY A 635 -6.20 -12.80 -29.53
N GLY A 636 -6.12 -13.19 -28.26
CA GLY A 636 -7.28 -13.47 -27.40
C GLY A 636 -8.03 -14.78 -27.70
N SER A 637 -7.56 -15.63 -28.63
CA SER A 637 -8.21 -16.91 -28.98
C SER A 637 -8.12 -17.99 -27.89
N LEU A 638 -7.11 -17.90 -27.02
CA LEU A 638 -6.93 -18.78 -25.87
C LEU A 638 -7.22 -17.98 -24.60
N ALA A 639 -8.03 -18.55 -23.70
CA ALA A 639 -8.26 -17.95 -22.40
C ALA A 639 -6.91 -17.89 -21.65
N PRO A 640 -6.53 -16.73 -21.06
CA PRO A 640 -5.42 -16.67 -20.13
C PRO A 640 -5.69 -17.70 -19.02
N LYS A 641 -4.69 -18.54 -18.69
CA LYS A 641 -4.75 -19.79 -17.91
C LYS A 641 -4.89 -21.12 -18.68
N SER A 642 -5.14 -21.14 -20.00
CA SER A 642 -5.40 -22.41 -20.72
C SER A 642 -4.18 -23.26 -21.13
N ILE A 643 -2.95 -22.74 -20.97
CA ILE A 643 -1.74 -23.37 -21.57
C ILE A 643 -0.92 -24.18 -20.55
N VAL A 644 -1.07 -23.93 -19.24
CA VAL A 644 -0.26 -24.57 -18.18
C VAL A 644 -1.15 -25.35 -17.21
N TYR A 645 -2.10 -26.13 -17.74
CA TYR A 645 -2.87 -27.06 -16.90
C TYR A 645 -2.05 -28.31 -16.61
N VAL A 646 -1.62 -28.48 -15.36
CA VAL A 646 -1.12 -29.79 -14.90
C VAL A 646 -2.29 -30.72 -14.58
N LEU A 647 -3.42 -30.17 -14.12
CA LEU A 647 -4.67 -30.90 -13.85
C LEU A 647 -5.83 -30.35 -14.72
N PRO A 648 -6.74 -31.20 -15.21
CA PRO A 648 -7.96 -30.76 -15.88
C PRO A 648 -8.89 -29.94 -14.96
N ASP A 649 -9.58 -28.93 -15.49
CA ASP A 649 -10.47 -28.03 -14.73
C ASP A 649 -11.52 -28.77 -13.86
N HIS A 650 -12.09 -29.86 -14.37
CA HIS A 650 -13.08 -30.66 -13.64
C HIS A 650 -12.50 -31.37 -12.41
N VAL A 651 -11.19 -31.68 -12.39
CA VAL A 651 -10.49 -32.24 -11.23
C VAL A 651 -10.07 -31.13 -10.28
N LEU A 652 -9.71 -29.96 -10.81
CA LEU A 652 -9.26 -28.80 -10.06
C LEU A 652 -10.38 -28.14 -9.25
N GLU A 653 -11.54 -27.94 -9.86
CA GLU A 653 -12.75 -27.40 -9.22
C GLU A 653 -13.58 -28.50 -8.54
N GLY A 654 -13.24 -29.77 -8.80
CA GLY A 654 -13.84 -30.93 -8.14
C GLY A 654 -13.29 -31.16 -6.73
N ALA A 655 -13.88 -32.14 -6.03
CA ALA A 655 -13.50 -32.48 -4.66
C ALA A 655 -12.01 -32.86 -4.50
N GLY A 656 -11.37 -33.38 -5.56
CA GLY A 656 -9.95 -33.74 -5.56
C GLY A 656 -9.02 -32.51 -5.43
N GLY A 657 -9.19 -31.51 -6.29
CA GLY A 657 -8.42 -30.26 -6.24
C GLY A 657 -8.69 -29.46 -4.96
N GLU A 658 -9.91 -29.51 -4.44
CA GLU A 658 -10.28 -28.88 -3.18
C GLU A 658 -9.63 -29.55 -1.96
N VAL A 659 -9.58 -30.89 -1.92
CA VAL A 659 -8.87 -31.63 -0.85
C VAL A 659 -7.38 -31.33 -0.89
N LEU A 660 -6.76 -31.31 -2.09
CA LEU A 660 -5.36 -30.92 -2.23
C LEU A 660 -5.13 -29.51 -1.69
N ALA A 661 -5.98 -28.55 -2.06
CA ALA A 661 -5.91 -27.17 -1.58
C ALA A 661 -5.99 -27.09 -0.04
N ILE A 662 -6.94 -27.80 0.58
CA ILE A 662 -7.08 -27.86 2.04
C ILE A 662 -5.81 -28.44 2.69
N VAL A 663 -5.30 -29.56 2.17
CA VAL A 663 -4.08 -30.21 2.69
C VAL A 663 -2.86 -29.31 2.56
N GLY A 664 -2.69 -28.66 1.40
CA GLY A 664 -1.61 -27.70 1.17
C GLY A 664 -1.69 -26.50 2.12
N LEU A 665 -2.88 -25.94 2.30
CA LEU A 665 -3.10 -24.79 3.17
C LEU A 665 -2.83 -25.17 4.64
N LEU A 666 -3.26 -26.35 5.08
CA LEU A 666 -2.95 -26.88 6.41
C LEU A 666 -1.44 -27.12 6.59
N ALA A 667 -0.75 -27.63 5.57
CA ALA A 667 0.71 -27.80 5.60
C ALA A 667 1.43 -26.45 5.74
N LEU A 668 1.00 -25.42 4.99
CA LEU A 668 1.51 -24.06 5.09
C LEU A 668 1.26 -23.46 6.50
N CYS A 669 0.04 -23.59 7.02
CA CYS A 669 -0.30 -23.13 8.37
C CYS A 669 0.56 -23.83 9.44
N THR A 670 0.74 -25.14 9.30
CA THR A 670 1.58 -25.95 10.21
C THR A 670 3.04 -25.51 10.14
N PHE A 671 3.56 -25.25 8.93
CA PHE A 671 4.90 -24.72 8.74
C PHE A 671 5.08 -23.38 9.47
N ILE A 672 4.15 -22.41 9.29
CA ILE A 672 4.22 -21.10 9.95
C ILE A 672 4.29 -21.27 11.48
N VAL A 673 3.39 -22.07 12.06
CA VAL A 673 3.30 -22.25 13.52
C VAL A 673 4.53 -22.98 14.07
N VAL A 674 4.88 -24.12 13.48
CA VAL A 674 5.98 -24.96 13.96
C VAL A 674 7.32 -24.26 13.78
N PHE A 675 7.55 -23.66 12.61
CA PHE A 675 8.82 -23.00 12.32
C PHE A 675 9.04 -21.75 13.19
N SER A 676 7.97 -20.98 13.44
CA SER A 676 8.05 -19.79 14.31
C SER A 676 8.23 -20.17 15.78
N ARG A 677 7.51 -21.20 16.27
CA ARG A 677 7.60 -21.64 17.69
C ARG A 677 8.87 -22.41 18.04
N ARG A 678 9.62 -22.94 17.05
CA ARG A 678 10.93 -23.58 17.28
C ARG A 678 12.00 -22.63 17.82
N THR A 679 11.81 -21.32 17.69
CA THR A 679 12.72 -20.34 18.29
C THR A 679 12.53 -20.28 19.80
N ARG A 680 13.62 -20.43 20.54
CA ARG A 680 13.73 -20.15 21.97
C ARG A 680 14.70 -18.99 22.15
N ALA A 681 14.45 -18.12 23.13
CA ALA A 681 15.47 -17.16 23.52
C ALA A 681 16.75 -17.93 23.88
N ARG A 682 17.90 -17.50 23.35
CA ARG A 682 19.18 -17.99 23.88
C ARG A 682 19.30 -17.46 25.30
N ALA A 683 19.57 -18.35 26.25
CA ALA A 683 19.85 -18.00 27.64
C ALA A 683 21.11 -17.15 27.73
#